data_AF-A0A9D6MXH4-F1
#
_entry.id   AF-A0A9D6MXH4-F1
#
_cell.length_a   1.000
_cell.length_b   1.000
_cell.length_c   1.000
_cell.angle_alpha   90.00
_cell.angle_beta   90.00
_cell.angle_gamma   90.00
#
_symmetry.space_group_name_H-M   'P 1'
#
loop_
_entity.id
_entity.type
_entity.pdbx_description
1 polymer ?
#
loop_
_entity_poly.entity_id
_entity_poly.type
_entity_poly.pdbx_seq_one_letter_code
_entity_poly.pdbx_strand_id
1 'polypeptide(L)'
;MNLESFITTNRARSALGAALTVMVGWQLNWTRVGEWFVERSYDVPMVFSNPEAKTFARVELIEMDEASHSELHQDYGAWDLLLHARLLDHLRHDGADLVVFDIVFLNPAKDVQALNEFTEAIRAQGRVVLAAGMEKVGGRGIRGRRVIPPIDELRRATPHWGPPSAAPGEDLVVRQIHPGAEQKPSMVRVAAALYGAPDPWPSMEPSAGPWMRYYGPGLTLPRVSYFEATNRPPGFYRGKTIFIGGRPSTSWVAEEVDEFLSPWKQSRFPLISGLELNATAYLNLIRRDFLRRPSAAGEFGAITLFGLLFGAGLAWARPFRAAMGALVGVIAVTTVAFALFFGNSLVINWCLVVGAQVPVALGFSLCCRWWQLKREKEWMEAPLVDLWDGLRSQSDPSVAPNATPSTTHSSTLLTEAVPNIPDHHMIRRVGRGAYGDVWLARDALGHFHAVKIVWRDTFDDTVPYEREFRGLQHFTPISRGHPGLVNILHVGRDDSTECFYYVMEAGDDERTGPRIDPAAYTPRNLGRELRRRAPFPLAECVELGTALCDALAFLHQQGLVHRDVKPANIIFVNYRPKLADIGLVTRIVKTGGEASNVGTDGYLPPEGPGAVAGDVYALGKVLRGMTNSPGGGESETPMNVVATNQIGSEWDTLRAIIGKATADLPEDRFVSAQEMKEALLRLQAKS
;
A
#
# COMPACT_ATOMS: atom_id res chain seq x y z
N MET A 1 15.08 -46.93 -27.61
CA MET A 1 13.79 -46.56 -26.98
C MET A 1 12.72 -46.61 -28.06
N ASN A 2 11.69 -47.45 -27.95
CA ASN A 2 10.64 -47.63 -28.98
C ASN A 2 9.73 -46.40 -29.08
N LEU A 3 9.26 -46.07 -30.30
CA LEU A 3 8.38 -44.92 -30.57
C LEU A 3 7.12 -44.92 -29.67
N GLU A 4 6.57 -46.10 -29.39
CA GLU A 4 5.43 -46.29 -28.48
C GLU A 4 5.74 -45.92 -27.03
N SER A 5 6.94 -46.22 -26.52
CA SER A 5 7.33 -45.86 -25.14
C SER A 5 7.57 -44.35 -25.01
N PHE A 6 8.02 -43.70 -26.09
CA PHE A 6 8.18 -42.24 -26.15
C PHE A 6 6.83 -41.51 -26.18
N ILE A 7 5.87 -42.01 -26.96
CA ILE A 7 4.52 -41.44 -27.06
C ILE A 7 3.74 -41.59 -25.74
N THR A 8 3.79 -42.76 -25.09
CA THR A 8 3.13 -43.00 -23.80
C THR A 8 3.70 -42.11 -22.69
N THR A 9 5.03 -41.95 -22.63
CA THR A 9 5.70 -41.09 -21.66
C THR A 9 5.31 -39.62 -21.84
N ASN A 10 5.20 -39.12 -23.08
CA ASN A 10 4.80 -37.73 -23.33
C ASN A 10 3.32 -37.48 -23.03
N ARG A 11 2.42 -38.43 -23.34
CA ARG A 11 1.00 -38.32 -22.98
C ARG A 11 0.81 -38.26 -21.46
N ALA A 12 1.52 -39.10 -20.72
CA ALA A 12 1.48 -39.09 -19.25
C ALA A 12 1.96 -37.74 -18.67
N ARG A 13 3.05 -37.17 -19.22
CA ARG A 13 3.55 -35.85 -18.81
C ARG A 13 2.54 -34.73 -19.06
N SER A 14 1.94 -34.68 -20.25
CA SER A 14 0.93 -33.67 -20.57
C SER A 14 -0.30 -33.79 -19.66
N ALA A 15 -0.75 -35.01 -19.36
CA ALA A 15 -1.86 -35.24 -18.43
C ALA A 15 -1.52 -34.77 -17.00
N LEU A 16 -0.32 -35.09 -16.51
CA LEU A 16 0.15 -34.65 -15.19
C LEU A 16 0.33 -33.13 -15.09
N GLY A 17 0.91 -32.51 -16.13
CA GLY A 17 1.08 -31.05 -16.19
C GLY A 17 -0.27 -30.32 -16.22
N ALA A 18 -1.24 -30.84 -16.98
CA ALA A 18 -2.60 -30.34 -17.01
C ALA A 18 -3.29 -30.47 -15.64
N ALA A 19 -3.24 -31.66 -15.02
CA ALA A 19 -3.82 -31.89 -13.71
C ALA A 19 -3.23 -30.97 -12.63
N LEU A 20 -1.91 -30.84 -12.58
CA LEU A 20 -1.22 -29.95 -11.64
C LEU A 20 -1.65 -28.50 -11.82
N THR A 21 -1.67 -28.01 -13.06
CA THR A 21 -1.98 -26.61 -13.37
C THR A 21 -3.45 -26.27 -13.08
N VAL A 22 -4.37 -27.18 -13.38
CA VAL A 22 -5.79 -27.05 -13.03
C VAL A 22 -5.96 -27.04 -11.51
N MET A 23 -5.32 -27.97 -10.81
CA MET A 23 -5.41 -28.08 -9.35
C MET A 23 -4.91 -26.82 -8.66
N VAL A 24 -3.76 -26.27 -9.08
CA VAL A 24 -3.24 -24.99 -8.55
C VAL A 24 -4.22 -23.86 -8.84
N GLY A 25 -4.79 -23.80 -10.06
CA GLY A 25 -5.76 -22.78 -10.41
C GLY A 25 -7.00 -22.81 -9.53
N TRP A 26 -7.57 -24.00 -9.28
CA TRP A 26 -8.72 -24.17 -8.39
C TRP A 26 -8.38 -23.85 -6.94
N GLN A 27 -7.24 -24.35 -6.44
CA GLN A 27 -6.82 -24.13 -5.06
C GLN A 27 -6.61 -22.64 -4.80
N LEU A 28 -5.93 -21.93 -5.69
CA LEU A 28 -5.72 -20.51 -5.51
C LEU A 28 -7.04 -19.74 -5.55
N ASN A 29 -7.96 -20.08 -6.45
CA ASN A 29 -9.26 -19.38 -6.59
C ASN A 29 -10.12 -19.36 -5.30
N TRP A 30 -9.85 -20.24 -4.33
CA TRP A 30 -10.55 -20.31 -3.03
C TRP A 30 -9.68 -19.91 -1.82
N THR A 31 -8.49 -19.40 -2.06
CA THR A 31 -7.57 -18.96 -0.99
C THR A 31 -7.44 -17.44 -0.97
N ARG A 32 -7.04 -16.89 0.19
CA ARG A 32 -6.69 -15.45 0.32
C ARG A 32 -5.59 -15.02 -0.66
N VAL A 33 -4.66 -15.94 -0.99
CA VAL A 33 -3.63 -15.66 -2.01
C VAL A 33 -4.26 -15.51 -3.40
N GLY A 34 -5.35 -16.23 -3.69
CA GLY A 34 -6.13 -16.05 -4.91
C GLY A 34 -6.88 -14.74 -4.98
N GLU A 35 -7.39 -14.24 -3.85
CA GLU A 35 -8.09 -12.95 -3.79
C GLU A 35 -7.22 -11.82 -4.35
N TRP A 36 -5.91 -11.84 -4.05
CA TRP A 36 -4.94 -10.92 -4.65
C TRP A 36 -4.96 -10.96 -6.19
N PHE A 37 -5.01 -12.15 -6.81
CA PHE A 37 -5.09 -12.26 -8.27
C PHE A 37 -6.44 -11.78 -8.82
N VAL A 38 -7.53 -12.02 -8.09
CA VAL A 38 -8.87 -11.54 -8.46
C VAL A 38 -8.90 -10.00 -8.45
N GLU A 39 -8.41 -9.38 -7.37
CA GLU A 39 -8.30 -7.93 -7.24
C GLU A 39 -7.43 -7.34 -8.35
N ARG A 40 -6.27 -7.93 -8.66
CA ARG A 40 -5.40 -7.46 -9.75
C ARG A 40 -6.04 -7.62 -11.12
N SER A 41 -6.87 -8.64 -11.31
CA SER A 41 -7.58 -8.84 -12.58
C SER A 41 -8.54 -7.67 -12.89
N TYR A 42 -8.97 -6.95 -11.84
CA TYR A 42 -9.77 -5.74 -11.92
C TYR A 42 -8.92 -4.45 -11.88
N ASP A 43 -7.98 -4.34 -10.95
CA ASP A 43 -7.20 -3.10 -10.72
C ASP A 43 -6.31 -2.76 -11.94
N VAL A 44 -5.69 -3.76 -12.56
CA VAL A 44 -4.71 -3.54 -13.63
C VAL A 44 -5.34 -2.91 -14.88
N PRO A 45 -6.45 -3.43 -15.45
CA PRO A 45 -7.13 -2.76 -16.56
C PRO A 45 -7.59 -1.34 -16.23
N MET A 46 -7.98 -1.05 -14.98
CA MET A 46 -8.42 0.30 -14.59
C MET A 46 -7.34 1.36 -14.81
N VAL A 47 -6.08 1.04 -14.55
CA VAL A 47 -4.95 1.97 -14.75
C VAL A 47 -4.80 2.42 -16.21
N PHE A 48 -5.24 1.59 -17.16
CA PHE A 48 -5.23 1.90 -18.59
C PHE A 48 -6.54 2.51 -19.11
N SER A 49 -7.51 2.75 -18.23
CA SER A 49 -8.78 3.38 -18.61
C SER A 49 -8.54 4.86 -18.90
N ASN A 50 -9.02 5.35 -20.03
CA ASN A 50 -9.00 6.78 -20.33
C ASN A 50 -10.06 7.51 -19.47
N PRO A 51 -9.66 8.41 -18.54
CA PRO A 51 -10.62 9.05 -17.64
C PRO A 51 -11.57 10.03 -18.34
N GLU A 52 -11.12 10.64 -19.44
CA GLU A 52 -11.79 11.82 -20.03
C GLU A 52 -12.95 11.45 -20.98
N ALA A 53 -13.01 10.21 -21.46
CA ALA A 53 -13.91 9.83 -22.55
C ALA A 53 -15.40 9.71 -22.14
N LYS A 54 -15.72 9.76 -20.83
CA LYS A 54 -17.09 9.50 -20.31
C LYS A 54 -17.65 10.59 -19.40
N THR A 55 -16.97 11.72 -19.22
CA THR A 55 -17.27 12.70 -18.15
C THR A 55 -18.29 13.78 -18.55
N PHE A 56 -19.08 13.57 -19.60
CA PHE A 56 -20.29 14.37 -19.86
C PHE A 56 -21.41 13.92 -18.91
N ALA A 57 -21.26 14.14 -17.60
CA ALA A 57 -22.21 13.69 -16.60
C ALA A 57 -23.21 14.77 -16.25
N ARG A 58 -24.51 14.43 -16.34
CA ARG A 58 -25.63 15.12 -15.66
C ARG A 58 -25.58 14.90 -14.14
N VAL A 59 -24.38 14.90 -13.55
CA VAL A 59 -24.16 14.72 -12.12
C VAL A 59 -23.24 15.84 -11.66
N GLU A 60 -23.60 16.51 -10.57
CA GLU A 60 -22.79 17.55 -9.94
C GLU A 60 -22.62 17.22 -8.47
N LEU A 61 -21.40 17.35 -7.95
CA LEU A 61 -21.14 17.21 -6.52
C LEU A 61 -21.17 18.58 -5.86
N ILE A 62 -21.85 18.70 -4.73
CA ILE A 62 -21.78 19.85 -3.84
C ILE A 62 -21.05 19.40 -2.58
N GLU A 63 -19.82 19.86 -2.42
CA GLU A 63 -18.93 19.47 -1.32
C GLU A 63 -19.04 20.47 -0.17
N MET A 64 -19.37 19.98 1.03
CA MET A 64 -19.24 20.75 2.28
C MET A 64 -17.78 20.72 2.72
N ASP A 65 -16.97 21.51 2.03
CA ASP A 65 -15.52 21.60 2.17
C ASP A 65 -15.10 22.65 3.23
N GLU A 66 -13.79 22.75 3.47
CA GLU A 66 -13.22 23.69 4.45
C GLU A 66 -13.57 25.16 4.15
N ALA A 67 -13.61 25.54 2.87
CA ALA A 67 -14.06 26.87 2.47
C ALA A 67 -15.52 27.11 2.87
N SER A 68 -16.40 26.14 2.67
CA SER A 68 -17.80 26.24 3.08
C SER A 68 -17.97 26.33 4.60
N HIS A 69 -17.16 25.59 5.37
CA HIS A 69 -17.13 25.71 6.82
C HIS A 69 -16.73 27.12 7.29
N SER A 70 -15.69 27.67 6.68
CA SER A 70 -15.16 29.00 7.03
C SER A 70 -16.14 30.11 6.66
N GLU A 71 -16.59 30.14 5.40
CA GLU A 71 -17.42 31.21 4.84
C GLU A 71 -18.86 31.22 5.39
N LEU A 72 -19.41 30.04 5.68
CA LEU A 72 -20.77 29.92 6.25
C LEU A 72 -20.78 29.83 7.78
N HIS A 73 -19.60 29.88 8.41
CA HIS A 73 -19.42 29.79 9.87
C HIS A 73 -20.11 28.55 10.48
N GLN A 74 -19.87 27.37 9.90
CA GLN A 74 -20.52 26.11 10.30
C GLN A 74 -19.58 25.18 11.07
N ASP A 75 -20.09 24.58 12.14
CA ASP A 75 -19.37 23.57 12.92
C ASP A 75 -19.31 22.22 12.17
N TYR A 76 -18.21 21.49 12.32
CA TYR A 76 -17.97 20.18 11.69
C TYR A 76 -18.98 19.07 12.07
N GLY A 77 -19.76 19.24 13.14
CA GLY A 77 -20.69 18.21 13.63
C GLY A 77 -22.18 18.56 13.59
N ALA A 78 -22.57 19.80 13.27
CA ALA A 78 -23.97 20.23 13.35
C ALA A 78 -24.25 21.43 12.42
N TRP A 79 -24.38 21.17 11.13
CA TRP A 79 -24.76 22.20 10.15
C TRP A 79 -26.20 22.67 10.33
N ASP A 80 -26.43 23.96 10.06
CA ASP A 80 -27.75 24.56 10.08
C ASP A 80 -28.64 24.00 8.95
N LEU A 81 -29.76 23.38 9.35
CA LEU A 81 -30.74 22.82 8.42
C LEU A 81 -31.38 23.89 7.52
N LEU A 82 -31.40 25.15 7.95
CA LEU A 82 -31.92 26.26 7.15
C LEU A 82 -31.08 26.49 5.90
N LEU A 83 -29.76 26.24 5.97
CA LEU A 83 -28.88 26.29 4.79
C LEU A 83 -29.23 25.19 3.79
N HIS A 84 -29.55 23.98 4.27
CA HIS A 84 -30.00 22.88 3.42
C HIS A 84 -31.37 23.14 2.81
N ALA A 85 -32.31 23.73 3.55
CA ALA A 85 -33.61 24.15 3.04
C ALA A 85 -33.47 25.14 1.89
N ARG A 86 -32.70 26.21 2.09
CA ARG A 86 -32.45 27.24 1.06
C ARG A 86 -31.73 26.69 -0.16
N LEU A 87 -30.73 25.83 0.03
CA LEU A 87 -30.05 25.18 -1.09
C LEU A 87 -31.03 24.33 -1.89
N LEU A 88 -31.87 23.55 -1.21
CA LEU A 88 -32.82 22.67 -1.89
C LEU A 88 -33.87 23.45 -2.70
N ASP A 89 -34.36 24.57 -2.17
CA ASP A 89 -35.24 25.47 -2.91
C ASP A 89 -34.56 26.11 -4.12
N HIS A 90 -33.29 26.48 -3.99
CA HIS A 90 -32.49 26.98 -5.12
C HIS A 90 -32.35 25.91 -6.22
N LEU A 91 -31.94 24.69 -5.85
CA LEU A 91 -31.78 23.57 -6.79
C LEU A 91 -33.11 23.21 -7.48
N ARG A 92 -34.23 23.28 -6.74
CA ARG A 92 -35.58 23.09 -7.29
C ARG A 92 -35.92 24.12 -8.35
N HIS A 93 -35.75 25.40 -8.03
CA HIS A 93 -36.03 26.49 -8.96
C HIS A 93 -35.13 26.46 -10.19
N ASP A 94 -33.88 26.02 -10.02
CA ASP A 94 -32.91 25.91 -11.12
C ASP A 94 -33.14 24.67 -12.01
N GLY A 95 -33.99 23.74 -11.56
CA GLY A 95 -34.44 22.59 -12.34
C GLY A 95 -33.57 21.33 -12.17
N ALA A 96 -33.01 21.10 -10.99
CA ALA A 96 -32.33 19.85 -10.65
C ALA A 96 -33.30 18.65 -10.69
N ASP A 97 -32.88 17.54 -11.31
CA ASP A 97 -33.72 16.36 -11.55
C ASP A 97 -33.92 15.50 -10.28
N LEU A 98 -32.88 15.43 -9.44
CA LEU A 98 -32.78 14.57 -8.26
C LEU A 98 -31.71 15.15 -7.32
N VAL A 99 -31.97 15.15 -6.02
CA VAL A 99 -30.99 15.56 -5.00
C VAL A 99 -30.74 14.41 -4.04
N VAL A 100 -29.47 14.11 -3.78
CA VAL A 100 -29.02 13.05 -2.89
C VAL A 100 -28.18 13.68 -1.78
N PHE A 101 -28.63 13.56 -0.53
CA PHE A 101 -27.87 13.99 0.64
C PHE A 101 -27.09 12.80 1.21
N ASP A 102 -25.79 12.80 1.00
CA ASP A 102 -24.81 11.92 1.64
C ASP A 102 -24.39 12.50 3.00
N ILE A 103 -25.39 12.77 3.84
CA ILE A 103 -25.26 13.34 5.18
C ILE A 103 -26.22 12.56 6.07
N VAL A 104 -25.74 12.10 7.22
CA VAL A 104 -26.55 11.32 8.14
C VAL A 104 -27.22 12.21 9.20
N PHE A 105 -28.54 12.39 9.09
CA PHE A 105 -29.34 13.16 10.04
C PHE A 105 -29.85 12.27 11.19
N LEU A 106 -29.02 12.04 12.21
CA LEU A 106 -29.32 11.14 13.34
C LEU A 106 -29.95 11.82 14.56
N ASN A 107 -29.57 13.06 14.83
CA ASN A 107 -29.99 13.78 16.04
C ASN A 107 -31.22 14.65 15.75
N PRO A 108 -32.17 14.76 16.70
CA PRO A 108 -33.23 15.76 16.61
C PRO A 108 -32.61 17.15 16.44
N ALA A 109 -33.11 17.91 15.47
CA ALA A 109 -32.62 19.26 15.25
C ALA A 109 -32.85 20.10 16.52
N LYS A 110 -31.83 20.86 16.94
CA LYS A 110 -31.97 21.82 18.04
C LYS A 110 -32.96 22.94 17.69
N ASP A 111 -32.99 23.30 16.41
CA ASP A 111 -33.92 24.27 15.85
C ASP A 111 -35.06 23.56 15.11
N VAL A 112 -36.25 23.60 15.73
CA VAL A 112 -37.48 23.00 15.19
C VAL A 112 -37.98 23.76 13.97
N GLN A 113 -37.76 25.09 13.91
CA GLN A 113 -38.17 25.88 12.75
C GLN A 113 -37.32 25.50 11.54
N ALA A 114 -36.00 25.46 11.68
CA ALA A 114 -35.11 25.05 10.61
C ALA A 114 -35.41 23.62 10.11
N LEU A 115 -35.75 22.70 11.02
CA LEU A 115 -36.19 21.35 10.65
C LEU A 115 -37.49 21.34 9.85
N ASN A 116 -38.47 22.16 10.24
CA ASN A 116 -39.74 22.28 9.50
C ASN A 116 -39.52 22.84 8.10
N GLU A 117 -38.73 23.91 7.96
CA GLU A 117 -38.40 24.51 6.67
C GLU A 117 -37.66 23.51 5.76
N PHE A 118 -36.70 22.76 6.30
CA PHE A 118 -36.01 21.72 5.54
C PHE A 118 -36.94 20.57 5.13
N THR A 119 -37.83 20.14 6.03
CA THR A 119 -38.84 19.11 5.75
C THR A 119 -39.80 19.55 4.63
N GLU A 120 -40.23 20.82 4.64
CA GLU A 120 -41.07 21.39 3.58
C GLU A 120 -40.32 21.49 2.25
N ALA A 121 -39.06 21.93 2.25
CA ALA A 121 -38.22 21.97 1.06
C ALA A 121 -38.03 20.56 0.45
N ILE A 122 -37.85 19.53 1.28
CA ILE A 122 -37.77 18.12 0.83
C ILE A 122 -39.06 17.70 0.12
N ARG A 123 -40.22 18.01 0.71
CA ARG A 123 -41.52 17.70 0.08
C ARG A 123 -41.71 18.46 -1.22
N ALA A 124 -41.31 19.73 -1.27
CA ALA A 124 -41.44 20.59 -2.43
C ALA A 124 -40.56 20.12 -3.60
N GLN A 125 -39.34 19.64 -3.33
CA GLN A 125 -38.47 19.06 -4.36
C GLN A 125 -38.99 17.70 -4.85
N GLY A 126 -39.58 16.89 -3.95
CA GLY A 126 -40.26 15.62 -4.28
C GLY A 126 -39.34 14.46 -4.70
N ARG A 127 -38.11 14.75 -5.14
CA ARG A 127 -37.08 13.79 -5.53
C ARG A 127 -35.81 14.02 -4.72
N VAL A 128 -35.88 13.66 -3.43
CA VAL A 128 -34.76 13.77 -2.49
C VAL A 128 -34.48 12.40 -1.88
N VAL A 129 -33.22 11.98 -1.89
CA VAL A 129 -32.75 10.76 -1.22
C VAL A 129 -31.86 11.12 -0.04
N LEU A 130 -32.10 10.50 1.11
CA LEU A 130 -31.32 10.72 2.34
C LEU A 130 -30.44 9.51 2.68
N ALA A 131 -29.21 9.76 3.12
CA ALA A 131 -28.32 8.73 3.66
C ALA A 131 -28.80 8.22 5.03
N ALA A 132 -28.68 6.92 5.25
CA ALA A 132 -28.84 6.27 6.53
C ALA A 132 -27.48 5.98 7.17
N GLY A 133 -27.40 6.08 8.50
CA GLY A 133 -26.21 5.72 9.26
C GLY A 133 -26.02 4.21 9.34
N MET A 134 -24.81 3.80 9.72
CA MET A 134 -24.46 2.39 9.88
C MET A 134 -23.78 2.18 11.24
N GLU A 135 -24.27 1.22 12.03
CA GLU A 135 -23.66 0.84 13.30
C GLU A 135 -23.10 -0.58 13.21
N LYS A 136 -21.87 -0.79 13.69
CA LYS A 136 -21.32 -2.14 13.83
C LYS A 136 -21.89 -2.80 15.08
N VAL A 137 -22.67 -3.85 14.88
CA VAL A 137 -23.16 -4.69 15.98
C VAL A 137 -22.11 -5.78 16.24
N GLY A 138 -21.46 -5.70 17.40
CA GLY A 138 -20.45 -6.66 17.84
C GLY A 138 -20.86 -7.40 19.12
N GLY A 139 -21.02 -8.73 19.04
CA GLY A 139 -21.21 -9.64 20.18
C GLY A 139 -20.55 -11.00 19.91
N ARG A 140 -20.39 -11.87 20.92
CA ARG A 140 -19.70 -13.18 20.83
C ARG A 140 -20.10 -13.96 19.55
N GLY A 141 -19.27 -13.89 18.53
CA GLY A 141 -19.40 -14.66 17.28
C GLY A 141 -20.30 -14.05 16.19
N ILE A 142 -20.96 -12.90 16.41
CA ILE A 142 -21.79 -12.24 15.39
C ILE A 142 -21.21 -10.86 15.09
N ARG A 143 -20.72 -10.67 13.86
CA ARG A 143 -20.42 -9.37 13.27
C ARG A 143 -21.58 -9.02 12.34
N GLY A 144 -22.29 -7.93 12.64
CA GLY A 144 -23.36 -7.40 11.80
C GLY A 144 -23.22 -5.90 11.59
N ARG A 145 -23.87 -5.37 10.56
CA ARG A 145 -24.07 -3.93 10.39
C ARG A 145 -25.55 -3.65 10.50
N ARG A 146 -25.92 -2.71 11.37
CA ARG A 146 -27.29 -2.26 11.57
C ARG A 146 -27.51 -0.93 10.89
N VAL A 147 -28.61 -0.79 10.17
CA VAL A 147 -28.97 0.46 9.50
C VAL A 147 -29.64 1.38 10.50
N ILE A 148 -29.07 2.58 10.70
CA ILE A 148 -29.69 3.63 11.50
C ILE A 148 -30.45 4.57 10.55
N PRO A 149 -31.78 4.61 10.59
CA PRO A 149 -32.57 5.46 9.72
C PRO A 149 -32.36 6.96 10.03
N PRO A 150 -32.59 7.86 9.06
CA PRO A 150 -32.73 9.29 9.35
C PRO A 150 -33.86 9.55 10.37
N ILE A 151 -33.81 10.70 11.04
CA ILE A 151 -34.86 11.15 11.96
C ILE A 151 -36.26 11.08 11.33
N ASP A 152 -37.25 10.79 12.16
CA ASP A 152 -38.62 10.47 11.77
C ASP A 152 -39.28 11.57 10.93
N GLU A 153 -39.02 12.84 11.26
CA GLU A 153 -39.55 14.01 10.59
C GLU A 153 -39.15 14.03 9.11
N LEU A 154 -37.88 13.79 8.82
CA LEU A 154 -37.35 13.76 7.46
C LEU A 154 -37.84 12.51 6.70
N ARG A 155 -37.98 11.37 7.37
CA ARG A 155 -38.55 10.14 6.76
C ARG A 155 -40.03 10.29 6.40
N ARG A 156 -40.76 11.17 7.10
CA ARG A 156 -42.13 11.55 6.72
C ARG A 156 -42.16 12.53 5.55
N ALA A 157 -41.06 13.24 5.28
CA ALA A 157 -40.94 14.14 4.13
C ALA A 157 -40.62 13.39 2.84
N THR A 158 -39.77 12.36 2.92
CA THR A 158 -39.42 11.50 1.77
C THR A 158 -39.32 10.02 2.18
N PRO A 159 -39.96 9.10 1.43
CA PRO A 159 -39.79 7.66 1.65
C PRO A 159 -38.44 7.16 1.09
N HIS A 160 -37.68 8.01 0.40
CA HIS A 160 -36.46 7.66 -0.31
C HIS A 160 -35.24 7.86 0.59
N TRP A 161 -34.75 6.76 1.15
CA TRP A 161 -33.53 6.76 1.96
C TRP A 161 -32.91 5.36 1.97
N GLY A 162 -31.61 5.29 2.24
CA GLY A 162 -30.89 4.03 2.30
C GLY A 162 -29.47 4.18 2.83
N PRO A 163 -28.82 3.08 3.24
CA PRO A 163 -27.42 3.12 3.67
C PRO A 163 -26.47 3.45 2.51
N PRO A 164 -25.24 3.91 2.78
CA PRO A 164 -24.23 4.13 1.77
C PRO A 164 -23.95 2.85 0.96
N SER A 165 -23.50 3.02 -0.28
CA SER A 165 -23.26 1.91 -1.21
C SER A 165 -21.84 1.32 -1.13
N ALA A 166 -20.96 1.98 -0.37
CA ALA A 166 -19.56 1.58 -0.20
C ALA A 166 -19.41 0.45 0.82
N ALA A 167 -18.71 -0.62 0.43
CA ALA A 167 -18.01 -1.45 1.40
C ALA A 167 -16.56 -1.65 0.92
N PRO A 168 -15.57 -1.08 1.63
CA PRO A 168 -14.17 -1.28 1.27
C PRO A 168 -13.76 -2.74 1.44
N GLY A 169 -12.89 -3.22 0.55
CA GLY A 169 -12.16 -4.46 0.75
C GLY A 169 -11.15 -4.35 1.90
N GLU A 170 -10.40 -5.43 2.18
CA GLU A 170 -9.31 -5.39 3.18
C GLU A 170 -8.25 -4.31 2.85
N ASP A 171 -8.10 -3.97 1.57
CA ASP A 171 -7.17 -2.96 1.08
C ASP A 171 -7.77 -1.55 0.93
N LEU A 172 -8.94 -1.30 1.53
CA LEU A 172 -9.68 -0.03 1.49
C LEU A 172 -10.16 0.42 0.11
N VAL A 173 -9.95 -0.37 -0.95
CA VAL A 173 -10.51 -0.09 -2.27
C VAL A 173 -11.91 -0.64 -2.38
N VAL A 174 -12.85 0.20 -2.81
CA VAL A 174 -14.23 -0.22 -3.09
C VAL A 174 -14.33 -0.70 -4.53
N ARG A 175 -14.59 -1.99 -4.75
CA ARG A 175 -14.70 -2.57 -6.10
C ARG A 175 -16.12 -2.94 -6.49
N GLN A 176 -17.04 -3.02 -5.53
CA GLN A 176 -18.40 -3.48 -5.74
C GLN A 176 -19.40 -2.44 -5.25
N ILE A 177 -20.54 -2.36 -5.94
CA ILE A 177 -21.69 -1.57 -5.53
C ILE A 177 -22.56 -2.45 -4.65
N HIS A 178 -22.74 -2.08 -3.38
CA HIS A 178 -23.58 -2.88 -2.48
C HIS A 178 -25.07 -2.61 -2.70
N PRO A 179 -25.91 -3.67 -2.71
CA PRO A 179 -27.34 -3.56 -2.97
C PRO A 179 -28.13 -2.87 -1.86
N GLY A 180 -27.59 -2.81 -0.64
CA GLY A 180 -28.26 -2.34 0.57
C GLY A 180 -27.93 -3.18 1.80
N ALA A 181 -28.62 -2.91 2.92
CA ALA A 181 -28.50 -3.63 4.19
C ALA A 181 -29.86 -3.72 4.90
N GLU A 182 -30.06 -4.77 5.72
CA GLU A 182 -31.29 -4.97 6.55
C GLU A 182 -32.61 -4.71 5.80
N GLN A 183 -32.74 -5.29 4.59
CA GLN A 183 -33.92 -5.13 3.72
C GLN A 183 -34.14 -3.71 3.16
N LYS A 184 -33.22 -2.78 3.38
CA LYS A 184 -33.22 -1.45 2.75
C LYS A 184 -32.26 -1.40 1.58
N PRO A 185 -32.71 -1.00 0.37
CA PRO A 185 -31.80 -0.77 -0.75
C PRO A 185 -30.81 0.34 -0.42
N SER A 186 -29.59 0.26 -0.95
CA SER A 186 -28.60 1.32 -0.79
C SER A 186 -29.10 2.65 -1.36
N MET A 187 -28.63 3.77 -0.81
CA MET A 187 -29.01 5.12 -1.24
C MET A 187 -28.87 5.30 -2.76
N VAL A 188 -27.77 4.79 -3.31
CA VAL A 188 -27.46 4.86 -4.74
C VAL A 188 -28.44 4.04 -5.59
N ARG A 189 -28.89 2.87 -5.10
CA ARG A 189 -29.94 2.07 -5.77
C ARG A 189 -31.29 2.78 -5.75
N VAL A 190 -31.64 3.44 -4.63
CA VAL A 190 -32.85 4.27 -4.53
C VAL A 190 -32.79 5.44 -5.51
N ALA A 191 -31.67 6.15 -5.57
CA ALA A 191 -31.44 7.25 -6.49
C ALA A 191 -31.54 6.80 -7.96
N ALA A 192 -30.94 5.66 -8.32
CA ALA A 192 -31.03 5.10 -9.67
C ALA A 192 -32.46 4.70 -10.04
N ALA A 193 -33.23 4.12 -9.11
CA ALA A 193 -34.64 3.79 -9.32
C ALA A 193 -35.50 5.04 -9.55
N LEU A 194 -35.27 6.12 -8.80
CA LEU A 194 -35.95 7.41 -9.00
C LEU A 194 -35.63 8.05 -10.35
N TYR A 195 -34.43 7.83 -10.86
CA TYR A 195 -34.04 8.23 -12.21
C TYR A 195 -34.70 7.37 -13.31
N GLY A 196 -35.30 6.22 -12.94
CA GLY A 196 -35.91 5.28 -13.87
C GLY A 196 -34.96 4.22 -14.42
N ALA A 197 -33.80 4.01 -13.78
CA ALA A 197 -32.93 2.90 -14.12
C ALA A 197 -33.54 1.58 -13.63
N PRO A 198 -33.56 0.50 -14.44
CA PRO A 198 -34.01 -0.79 -13.98
C PRO A 198 -33.05 -1.35 -12.95
N ASP A 199 -33.62 -2.07 -12.00
CA ASP A 199 -32.90 -2.69 -10.90
C ASP A 199 -31.90 -3.73 -11.43
N PRO A 200 -30.58 -3.54 -11.27
CA PRO A 200 -29.60 -4.50 -11.76
C PRO A 200 -29.48 -5.73 -10.87
N TRP A 201 -30.13 -5.73 -9.69
CA TRP A 201 -30.12 -6.85 -8.77
C TRP A 201 -31.35 -7.73 -8.93
N PRO A 202 -31.18 -9.04 -9.17
CA PRO A 202 -32.30 -9.99 -9.18
C PRO A 202 -32.81 -10.35 -7.77
N SER A 203 -32.02 -10.11 -6.70
CA SER A 203 -32.38 -10.36 -5.29
C SER A 203 -31.59 -9.45 -4.32
N MET A 204 -31.95 -9.44 -3.03
CA MET A 204 -31.27 -8.67 -1.96
C MET A 204 -30.00 -9.34 -1.40
N GLU A 205 -29.48 -10.39 -2.05
CA GLU A 205 -28.30 -11.14 -1.59
C GLU A 205 -27.00 -10.30 -1.69
N PRO A 206 -26.21 -10.15 -0.60
CA PRO A 206 -25.00 -9.31 -0.57
C PRO A 206 -23.85 -9.76 -1.48
N SER A 207 -23.82 -11.04 -1.87
CA SER A 207 -22.66 -11.68 -2.50
C SER A 207 -22.54 -11.48 -4.02
N ALA A 208 -23.47 -10.73 -4.65
CA ALA A 208 -23.60 -10.62 -6.11
C ALA A 208 -23.77 -9.17 -6.62
N GLY A 209 -23.16 -8.19 -5.94
CA GLY A 209 -23.16 -6.80 -6.42
C GLY A 209 -22.40 -6.63 -7.74
N PRO A 210 -22.87 -5.77 -8.67
CA PRO A 210 -22.09 -5.41 -9.84
C PRO A 210 -20.79 -4.73 -9.42
N TRP A 211 -19.73 -4.99 -10.17
CA TRP A 211 -18.44 -4.37 -9.92
C TRP A 211 -18.46 -2.94 -10.46
N MET A 212 -17.94 -2.02 -9.67
CA MET A 212 -17.93 -0.61 -10.03
C MET A 212 -16.91 -0.36 -11.14
N ARG A 213 -17.27 0.42 -12.14
CA ARG A 213 -16.36 0.99 -13.13
C ARG A 213 -16.01 2.41 -12.70
N TYR A 214 -14.76 2.63 -12.32
CA TYR A 214 -14.27 3.98 -12.08
C TYR A 214 -14.14 4.74 -13.39
N TYR A 215 -14.45 6.03 -13.37
CA TYR A 215 -14.26 6.93 -14.51
C TYR A 215 -12.95 7.70 -14.44
N GLY A 216 -12.19 7.57 -13.36
CA GLY A 216 -10.91 8.23 -13.15
C GLY A 216 -10.48 8.17 -11.69
N PRO A 217 -9.32 8.76 -11.36
CA PRO A 217 -8.88 8.94 -9.97
C PRO A 217 -9.82 9.85 -9.18
N GLY A 218 -9.56 10.09 -7.88
CA GLY A 218 -10.28 11.11 -7.15
C GLY A 218 -10.21 12.47 -7.86
N LEU A 219 -11.21 13.33 -7.64
CA LEU A 219 -11.33 14.62 -8.31
C LEU A 219 -11.77 14.56 -9.80
N THR A 220 -12.33 13.45 -10.28
CA THR A 220 -12.76 13.28 -11.68
C THR A 220 -14.12 13.91 -11.97
N LEU A 221 -15.10 13.78 -11.07
CA LEU A 221 -16.45 14.31 -11.29
C LEU A 221 -16.52 15.84 -11.08
N PRO A 222 -17.40 16.57 -11.79
CA PRO A 222 -17.57 18.01 -11.58
C PRO A 222 -18.13 18.28 -10.19
N ARG A 223 -17.61 19.32 -9.56
CA ARG A 223 -17.90 19.66 -8.17
C ARG A 223 -17.92 21.16 -7.94
N VAL A 224 -18.66 21.55 -6.92
CA VAL A 224 -18.82 22.92 -6.45
C VAL A 224 -18.77 22.92 -4.93
N SER A 225 -18.06 23.87 -4.33
CA SER A 225 -18.13 24.11 -2.89
C SER A 225 -19.55 24.51 -2.47
N TYR A 226 -20.01 24.04 -1.31
CA TYR A 226 -21.36 24.28 -0.81
C TYR A 226 -21.70 25.76 -0.74
N PHE A 227 -20.79 26.62 -0.27
CA PHE A 227 -21.03 28.06 -0.18
C PHE A 227 -21.19 28.75 -1.55
N GLU A 228 -20.65 28.17 -2.63
CA GLU A 228 -20.79 28.70 -3.99
C GLU A 228 -22.00 28.11 -4.72
N ALA A 229 -22.66 27.10 -4.16
CA ALA A 229 -23.71 26.36 -4.85
C ALA A 229 -24.90 27.24 -5.25
N THR A 230 -25.28 28.21 -4.40
CA THR A 230 -26.39 29.13 -4.69
C THR A 230 -25.99 30.32 -5.58
N ASN A 231 -24.69 30.48 -5.86
CA ASN A 231 -24.13 31.60 -6.63
C ASN A 231 -23.86 31.22 -8.10
N ARG A 232 -24.38 30.08 -8.56
CA ARG A 232 -24.20 29.62 -9.93
C ARG A 232 -25.13 30.35 -10.91
N PRO A 233 -24.75 30.46 -12.20
CA PRO A 233 -25.61 31.07 -13.20
C PRO A 233 -26.97 30.35 -13.29
N PRO A 234 -28.06 31.07 -13.60
CA PRO A 234 -29.38 30.45 -13.78
C PRO A 234 -29.37 29.32 -14.82
N GLY A 235 -29.96 28.19 -14.47
CA GLY A 235 -30.03 26.96 -15.26
C GLY A 235 -28.79 26.07 -15.15
N PHE A 236 -27.82 26.38 -14.26
CA PHE A 236 -26.60 25.58 -14.09
C PHE A 236 -26.87 24.13 -13.66
N TYR A 237 -27.88 23.92 -12.80
CA TYR A 237 -28.29 22.62 -12.27
C TYR A 237 -29.38 21.93 -13.08
N ARG A 238 -29.87 22.58 -14.15
CA ARG A 238 -30.98 22.08 -14.96
C ARG A 238 -30.69 20.70 -15.52
N GLY A 239 -31.54 19.73 -15.18
CA GLY A 239 -31.43 18.35 -15.67
C GLY A 239 -30.24 17.57 -15.10
N LYS A 240 -29.63 18.05 -14.00
CA LYS A 240 -28.55 17.37 -13.27
C LYS A 240 -29.08 16.68 -12.02
N THR A 241 -28.48 15.54 -11.68
CA THR A 241 -28.57 14.90 -10.38
C THR A 241 -27.50 15.47 -9.46
N ILE A 242 -27.88 15.91 -8.28
CA ILE A 242 -27.00 16.60 -7.35
C ILE A 242 -26.69 15.69 -6.17
N PHE A 243 -25.41 15.50 -5.87
CA PHE A 243 -24.94 14.79 -4.67
C PHE A 243 -24.36 15.82 -3.70
N ILE A 244 -24.86 15.87 -2.48
CA ILE A 244 -24.46 16.83 -1.44
C ILE A 244 -23.88 16.05 -0.27
N GLY A 245 -22.67 16.37 0.18
CA GLY A 245 -22.07 15.69 1.33
C GLY A 245 -20.78 16.33 1.83
N GLY A 246 -20.32 15.84 2.97
CA GLY A 246 -19.10 16.29 3.65
C GLY A 246 -17.82 15.79 3.00
N ARG A 247 -16.75 16.58 3.17
CA ARG A 247 -15.37 16.11 3.05
C ARG A 247 -14.72 16.30 4.42
N PRO A 248 -14.72 15.30 5.33
CA PRO A 248 -14.15 15.51 6.65
C PRO A 248 -12.63 15.66 6.52
N SER A 249 -12.11 16.86 6.80
CA SER A 249 -10.67 17.13 6.87
C SER A 249 -10.06 16.81 8.23
N THR A 250 -10.78 16.12 9.13
CA THR A 250 -10.27 15.85 10.48
C THR A 250 -10.55 14.41 10.91
N SER A 251 -9.48 13.67 11.20
CA SER A 251 -9.41 12.29 11.70
C SER A 251 -10.05 12.06 13.09
N TRP A 252 -10.99 12.91 13.54
CA TRP A 252 -11.46 12.99 14.92
C TRP A 252 -12.94 12.68 15.14
N VAL A 253 -13.63 12.11 14.16
CA VAL A 253 -14.87 11.36 14.41
C VAL A 253 -14.55 9.89 14.20
N ALA A 254 -14.38 9.18 15.31
CA ALA A 254 -14.21 7.74 15.31
C ALA A 254 -15.38 7.08 14.57
N GLU A 255 -15.03 6.29 13.55
CA GLU A 255 -15.91 5.48 12.70
C GLU A 255 -16.56 6.17 11.48
N GLU A 256 -15.75 6.60 10.52
CA GLU A 256 -15.80 6.20 9.10
C GLU A 256 -14.78 7.06 8.34
N VAL A 257 -13.73 6.43 7.80
CA VAL A 257 -12.82 7.12 6.88
C VAL A 257 -13.60 7.29 5.57
N ASP A 258 -14.17 8.48 5.35
CA ASP A 258 -14.92 8.80 4.13
C ASP A 258 -14.01 9.04 2.91
N GLU A 259 -12.70 8.82 3.05
CA GLU A 259 -11.74 8.81 1.94
C GLU A 259 -11.27 7.38 1.64
N PHE A 260 -11.56 6.93 0.41
CA PHE A 260 -11.28 5.58 -0.05
C PHE A 260 -10.10 5.55 -1.02
N LEU A 261 -9.45 4.39 -1.12
CA LEU A 261 -8.46 4.14 -2.16
C LEU A 261 -9.17 3.82 -3.48
N SER A 262 -8.65 4.36 -4.59
CA SER A 262 -9.07 4.00 -5.94
C SER A 262 -8.14 2.93 -6.54
N PRO A 263 -8.50 2.30 -7.68
CA PRO A 263 -7.61 1.38 -8.38
C PRO A 263 -6.25 1.99 -8.79
N TRP A 264 -6.16 3.33 -8.88
CA TRP A 264 -4.91 4.06 -9.04
C TRP A 264 -4.20 4.21 -7.67
N LYS A 265 -3.68 3.09 -7.14
CA LYS A 265 -2.93 2.99 -5.87
C LYS A 265 -1.55 3.65 -5.88
N GLN A 266 -1.41 4.79 -6.55
CA GLN A 266 -0.15 5.55 -6.63
C GLN A 266 -0.31 6.85 -5.85
N SER A 267 0.69 7.21 -5.05
CA SER A 267 0.74 8.43 -4.22
C SER A 267 0.42 9.74 -4.98
N ARG A 268 0.56 9.75 -6.32
CA ARG A 268 0.24 10.92 -7.16
C ARG A 268 -1.27 11.20 -7.35
N PHE A 269 -2.16 10.27 -7.05
CA PHE A 269 -3.60 10.45 -7.26
C PHE A 269 -4.32 10.68 -5.93
N PRO A 270 -5.24 11.66 -5.87
CA PRO A 270 -5.98 11.95 -4.66
C PRO A 270 -6.91 10.79 -4.28
N LEU A 271 -7.17 10.66 -2.98
CA LEU A 271 -8.19 9.75 -2.45
C LEU A 271 -9.57 10.13 -3.01
N ILE A 272 -10.47 9.13 -3.12
CA ILE A 272 -11.84 9.37 -3.57
C ILE A 272 -12.75 9.54 -2.36
N SER A 273 -13.52 10.62 -2.31
CA SER A 273 -14.49 10.85 -1.23
C SER A 273 -15.67 9.88 -1.34
N GLY A 274 -16.31 9.55 -0.22
CA GLY A 274 -17.54 8.77 -0.16
C GLY A 274 -18.63 9.34 -1.07
N LEU A 275 -18.72 10.67 -1.13
CA LEU A 275 -19.61 11.42 -2.03
C LEU A 275 -19.34 11.10 -3.52
N GLU A 276 -18.08 11.24 -3.96
CA GLU A 276 -17.69 10.97 -5.34
C GLU A 276 -17.83 9.48 -5.69
N LEU A 277 -17.61 8.60 -4.71
CA LEU A 277 -17.78 7.17 -4.85
C LEU A 277 -19.26 6.78 -5.04
N ASN A 278 -20.16 7.32 -4.21
CA ASN A 278 -21.60 7.13 -4.36
C ASN A 278 -22.12 7.68 -5.69
N ALA A 279 -21.62 8.83 -6.14
CA ALA A 279 -21.93 9.39 -7.45
C ALA A 279 -21.39 8.51 -8.61
N THR A 280 -20.19 7.96 -8.47
CA THR A 280 -19.61 7.02 -9.44
C THR A 280 -20.43 5.75 -9.53
N ALA A 281 -20.85 5.18 -8.40
CA ALA A 281 -21.73 4.04 -8.33
C ALA A 281 -23.11 4.35 -8.97
N TYR A 282 -23.68 5.53 -8.72
CA TYR A 282 -24.92 5.97 -9.35
C TYR A 282 -24.79 6.02 -10.88
N LEU A 283 -23.74 6.66 -11.39
CA LEU A 283 -23.44 6.75 -12.82
C LEU A 283 -23.36 5.37 -13.47
N ASN A 284 -22.73 4.40 -12.79
CA ASN A 284 -22.64 3.01 -13.23
C ASN A 284 -24.02 2.36 -13.41
N LEU A 285 -24.95 2.59 -12.48
CA LEU A 285 -26.31 2.04 -12.55
C LEU A 285 -27.14 2.68 -13.67
N ILE A 286 -27.10 4.02 -13.79
CA ILE A 286 -27.91 4.72 -14.79
C ILE A 286 -27.38 4.50 -16.22
N ARG A 287 -26.05 4.37 -16.40
CA ARG A 287 -25.41 4.08 -17.69
C ARG A 287 -25.39 2.59 -18.02
N ARG A 288 -25.60 1.73 -17.02
CA ARG A 288 -25.50 0.26 -17.11
C ARG A 288 -24.13 -0.22 -17.61
N ASP A 289 -23.07 0.52 -17.34
CA ASP A 289 -21.70 0.19 -17.75
C ASP A 289 -20.83 -0.33 -16.61
N PHE A 290 -21.46 -0.72 -15.49
CA PHE A 290 -20.85 -1.50 -14.43
C PHE A 290 -20.25 -2.81 -14.97
N LEU A 291 -19.25 -3.29 -14.25
CA LEU A 291 -18.51 -4.51 -14.56
C LEU A 291 -19.23 -5.74 -14.01
N ARG A 292 -19.25 -6.80 -14.82
CA ARG A 292 -19.86 -8.09 -14.50
C ARG A 292 -18.79 -9.15 -14.35
N ARG A 293 -19.03 -10.12 -13.48
CA ARG A 293 -18.25 -11.34 -13.42
C ARG A 293 -19.00 -12.51 -14.05
N PRO A 294 -18.30 -13.48 -14.66
CA PRO A 294 -18.91 -14.74 -15.04
C PRO A 294 -19.53 -15.43 -13.81
N SER A 295 -20.47 -16.34 -14.04
CA SER A 295 -20.97 -17.21 -12.97
C SER A 295 -19.83 -18.05 -12.38
N ALA A 296 -19.97 -18.49 -11.13
CA ALA A 296 -18.95 -19.34 -10.49
C ALA A 296 -18.59 -20.58 -11.35
N ALA A 297 -19.59 -21.18 -12.02
CA ALA A 297 -19.37 -22.27 -12.97
C ALA A 297 -18.58 -21.82 -14.23
N GLY A 298 -18.87 -20.63 -14.75
CA GLY A 298 -18.13 -20.04 -15.87
C GLY A 298 -16.68 -19.74 -15.52
N GLU A 299 -16.40 -19.20 -14.33
CA GLU A 299 -15.04 -18.94 -13.84
C GLU A 299 -14.27 -20.24 -13.64
N PHE A 300 -14.89 -21.22 -13.00
CA PHE A 300 -14.31 -22.54 -12.82
C PHE A 300 -14.01 -23.22 -14.15
N GLY A 301 -14.94 -23.14 -15.11
CA GLY A 301 -14.76 -23.64 -16.46
C GLY A 301 -13.59 -22.97 -17.18
N ALA A 302 -13.46 -21.64 -17.08
CA ALA A 302 -12.38 -20.88 -17.70
C ALA A 302 -11.01 -21.24 -17.10
N ILE A 303 -10.88 -21.28 -15.76
CA ILE A 303 -9.65 -21.66 -15.06
C ILE A 303 -9.24 -23.09 -15.43
N THR A 304 -10.20 -24.00 -15.54
CA THR A 304 -9.96 -25.38 -15.98
C THR A 304 -9.45 -25.42 -17.42
N LEU A 305 -10.12 -24.71 -18.33
CA LEU A 305 -9.74 -24.66 -19.74
C LEU A 305 -8.31 -24.14 -19.94
N PHE A 306 -7.97 -23.02 -19.30
CA PHE A 306 -6.61 -22.47 -19.38
C PHE A 306 -5.57 -23.40 -18.73
N GLY A 307 -5.89 -24.02 -17.60
CA GLY A 307 -5.02 -24.99 -16.94
C GLY A 307 -4.73 -26.21 -17.81
N LEU A 308 -5.75 -26.74 -18.51
CA LEU A 308 -5.58 -27.82 -19.47
C LEU A 308 -4.73 -27.37 -20.67
N LEU A 309 -5.03 -26.20 -21.24
CA LEU A 309 -4.37 -25.68 -22.44
C LEU A 309 -2.87 -25.44 -22.19
N PHE A 310 -2.52 -24.72 -21.13
CA PHE A 310 -1.12 -24.42 -20.81
C PHE A 310 -0.40 -25.64 -20.21
N GLY A 311 -1.03 -26.36 -19.29
CA GLY A 311 -0.43 -27.52 -18.63
C GLY A 311 -0.11 -28.66 -19.60
N ALA A 312 -1.04 -28.99 -20.53
CA ALA A 312 -0.79 -30.02 -21.54
C ALA A 312 0.10 -29.50 -22.68
N GLY A 313 -0.17 -28.28 -23.17
CA GLY A 313 0.50 -27.69 -24.33
C GLY A 313 1.99 -27.41 -24.10
N LEU A 314 2.33 -26.80 -22.96
CA LEU A 314 3.73 -26.47 -22.65
C LEU A 314 4.56 -27.71 -22.29
N ALA A 315 3.95 -28.72 -21.68
CA ALA A 315 4.62 -29.99 -21.37
C ALA A 315 5.05 -30.78 -22.62
N TRP A 316 4.45 -30.49 -23.78
CA TRP A 316 4.80 -31.15 -25.05
C TRP A 316 5.93 -30.43 -25.81
N ALA A 317 6.21 -29.17 -25.47
CA ALA A 317 7.16 -28.33 -26.18
C ALA A 317 8.60 -28.49 -25.65
N ARG A 318 9.59 -28.29 -26.53
CA ARG A 318 11.01 -28.13 -26.13
C ARG A 318 11.19 -26.85 -25.31
N PRO A 319 12.20 -26.73 -24.42
CA PRO A 319 12.32 -25.61 -23.46
C PRO A 319 12.16 -24.22 -24.09
N PHE A 320 12.88 -23.93 -25.16
CA PHE A 320 12.78 -22.64 -25.85
C PHE A 320 11.38 -22.40 -26.44
N ARG A 321 10.77 -23.42 -27.05
CA ARG A 321 9.41 -23.33 -27.59
C ARG A 321 8.35 -23.24 -26.49
N ALA A 322 8.56 -23.89 -25.35
CA ALA A 322 7.70 -23.79 -24.18
C ALA A 322 7.76 -22.38 -23.58
N ALA A 323 8.95 -21.79 -23.44
CA ALA A 323 9.12 -20.41 -22.99
C ALA A 323 8.45 -19.42 -23.95
N MET A 324 8.65 -19.57 -25.26
CA MET A 324 8.00 -18.73 -26.27
C MET A 324 6.47 -18.89 -26.24
N GLY A 325 5.99 -20.13 -26.15
CA GLY A 325 4.55 -20.41 -26.05
C GLY A 325 3.92 -19.84 -24.78
N ALA A 326 4.63 -19.86 -23.66
CA ALA A 326 4.19 -19.22 -22.42
C ALA A 326 4.09 -17.70 -22.59
N LEU A 327 5.11 -17.06 -23.18
CA LEU A 327 5.11 -15.61 -23.43
C LEU A 327 3.95 -15.19 -24.35
N VAL A 328 3.78 -15.88 -25.48
CA VAL A 328 2.66 -15.63 -26.41
C VAL A 328 1.32 -15.86 -25.71
N GLY A 329 1.24 -16.89 -24.87
CA GLY A 329 0.07 -17.19 -24.05
C GLY A 329 -0.29 -16.07 -23.08
N VAL A 330 0.68 -15.52 -22.37
CA VAL A 330 0.48 -14.38 -21.47
C VAL A 330 -0.06 -13.18 -22.24
N ILE A 331 0.57 -12.81 -23.35
CA ILE A 331 0.13 -11.68 -24.19
C ILE A 331 -1.30 -11.90 -24.70
N ALA A 332 -1.61 -13.10 -25.20
CA ALA A 332 -2.93 -13.42 -25.72
C ALA A 332 -4.01 -13.37 -24.63
N VAL A 333 -3.77 -13.98 -23.47
CA VAL A 333 -4.71 -13.97 -22.33
C VAL A 333 -4.95 -12.55 -21.84
N THR A 334 -3.89 -11.75 -21.66
CA THR A 334 -4.02 -10.35 -21.25
C THR A 334 -4.77 -9.51 -22.28
N THR A 335 -4.49 -9.68 -23.57
CA THR A 335 -5.18 -8.96 -24.66
C THR A 335 -6.67 -9.28 -24.68
N VAL A 336 -7.04 -10.56 -24.59
CA VAL A 336 -8.45 -10.99 -24.52
C VAL A 336 -9.12 -10.46 -23.27
N ALA A 337 -8.44 -10.51 -22.12
CA ALA A 337 -8.97 -9.99 -20.87
C ALA A 337 -9.27 -8.48 -20.94
N PHE A 338 -8.36 -7.69 -21.53
CA PHE A 338 -8.56 -6.25 -21.74
C PHE A 338 -9.70 -5.99 -22.72
N ALA A 339 -9.79 -6.74 -23.82
CA ALA A 339 -10.88 -6.62 -24.77
C ALA A 339 -12.26 -6.92 -24.14
N LEU A 340 -12.34 -7.94 -23.28
CA LEU A 340 -13.55 -8.26 -22.52
C LEU A 340 -13.88 -7.18 -21.48
N PHE A 341 -12.87 -6.66 -20.79
CA PHE A 341 -13.02 -5.63 -19.76
C PHE A 341 -13.56 -4.30 -20.34
N PHE A 342 -12.95 -3.81 -21.41
CA PHE A 342 -13.33 -2.54 -22.03
C PHE A 342 -14.51 -2.65 -22.99
N GLY A 343 -14.58 -3.73 -23.77
CA GLY A 343 -15.61 -3.90 -24.80
C GLY A 343 -16.92 -4.51 -24.31
N ASN A 344 -16.86 -5.39 -23.29
CA ASN A 344 -18.02 -6.18 -22.84
C ASN A 344 -18.37 -5.96 -21.36
N SER A 345 -17.63 -5.08 -20.67
CA SER A 345 -17.73 -4.89 -19.22
C SER A 345 -17.63 -6.20 -18.42
N LEU A 346 -16.80 -7.15 -18.87
CA LEU A 346 -16.64 -8.46 -18.23
C LEU A 346 -15.25 -8.57 -17.58
N VAL A 347 -15.21 -8.91 -16.29
CA VAL A 347 -13.99 -9.13 -15.53
C VAL A 347 -13.79 -10.63 -15.35
N ILE A 348 -12.69 -11.17 -15.89
CA ILE A 348 -12.27 -12.56 -15.72
C ILE A 348 -11.02 -12.63 -14.85
N ASN A 349 -10.76 -13.76 -14.17
CA ASN A 349 -9.59 -13.95 -13.30
C ASN A 349 -8.29 -14.20 -14.11
N TRP A 350 -7.98 -13.33 -15.06
CA TRP A 350 -6.87 -13.52 -15.98
C TRP A 350 -5.50 -13.43 -15.29
N CYS A 351 -5.35 -12.62 -14.22
CA CYS A 351 -4.10 -12.54 -13.46
C CYS A 351 -3.75 -13.87 -12.79
N LEU A 352 -4.74 -14.68 -12.39
CA LEU A 352 -4.51 -16.03 -11.85
C LEU A 352 -3.94 -16.95 -12.95
N VAL A 353 -4.44 -16.82 -14.17
CA VAL A 353 -3.94 -17.61 -15.32
C VAL A 353 -2.49 -17.24 -15.62
N VAL A 354 -2.20 -15.96 -15.84
CA VAL A 354 -0.85 -15.52 -16.25
C VAL A 354 0.16 -15.53 -15.12
N GLY A 355 -0.27 -15.31 -13.88
CA GLY A 355 0.59 -15.18 -12.71
C GLY A 355 0.78 -16.47 -11.91
N ALA A 356 -0.07 -17.48 -12.11
CA ALA A 356 0.07 -18.78 -11.43
C ALA A 356 0.05 -19.96 -12.40
N GLN A 357 -0.98 -20.12 -13.24
CA GLN A 357 -1.10 -21.30 -14.10
C GLN A 357 0.02 -21.39 -15.15
N VAL A 358 0.31 -20.30 -15.87
CA VAL A 358 1.36 -20.29 -16.90
C VAL A 358 2.76 -20.55 -16.30
N PRO A 359 3.17 -19.88 -15.20
CA PRO A 359 4.45 -20.17 -14.54
C PRO A 359 4.56 -21.61 -14.03
N VAL A 360 3.51 -22.16 -13.42
CA VAL A 360 3.49 -23.55 -12.94
C VAL A 360 3.61 -24.54 -14.09
N ALA A 361 2.86 -24.33 -15.17
CA ALA A 361 2.92 -25.17 -16.37
C ALA A 361 4.31 -25.12 -17.02
N LEU A 362 4.93 -23.94 -17.11
CA LEU A 362 6.28 -23.77 -17.64
C LEU A 362 7.31 -24.45 -16.74
N GLY A 363 7.26 -24.22 -15.43
CA GLY A 363 8.15 -24.83 -14.45
C GLY A 363 8.07 -26.37 -14.47
N PHE A 364 6.85 -26.91 -14.53
CA PHE A 364 6.63 -28.36 -14.68
C PHE A 364 7.25 -28.91 -15.97
N SER A 365 7.06 -28.22 -17.10
CA SER A 365 7.65 -28.61 -18.39
C SER A 365 9.19 -28.63 -18.34
N LEU A 366 9.79 -27.59 -17.76
CA LEU A 366 11.25 -27.49 -17.61
C LEU A 366 11.81 -28.58 -16.68
N CYS A 367 11.17 -28.84 -15.53
CA CYS A 367 11.56 -29.89 -14.60
C CYS A 367 11.48 -31.28 -15.23
N CYS A 368 10.38 -31.59 -15.93
CA CYS A 368 10.23 -32.85 -16.65
C CYS A 368 11.34 -33.04 -17.69
N ARG A 369 11.69 -31.97 -18.41
CA ARG A 369 12.75 -32.01 -19.42
C ARG A 369 14.14 -32.15 -18.81
N TRP A 370 14.43 -31.44 -17.72
CA TRP A 370 15.67 -31.57 -16.97
C TRP A 370 15.86 -32.99 -16.46
N TRP A 371 14.80 -33.58 -15.88
CA TRP A 371 14.86 -34.96 -15.38
C TRP A 371 15.06 -35.98 -16.51
N GLN A 372 14.43 -35.75 -17.68
CA GLN A 372 14.69 -36.55 -18.86
C GLN A 372 16.15 -36.47 -19.31
N LEU A 373 16.71 -35.26 -19.43
CA LEU A 373 18.11 -35.05 -19.85
C LEU A 373 19.09 -35.66 -18.85
N LYS A 374 18.80 -35.55 -17.55
CA LYS A 374 19.60 -36.18 -16.49
C LYS A 374 19.59 -37.70 -16.64
N ARG A 375 18.42 -38.30 -16.86
CA ARG A 375 18.30 -39.75 -17.05
C ARG A 375 18.95 -40.23 -18.35
N GLU A 376 18.82 -39.47 -19.44
CA GLU A 376 19.53 -39.72 -20.71
C GLU A 376 21.05 -39.63 -20.52
N LYS A 377 21.53 -38.66 -19.76
CA LYS A 377 22.94 -38.52 -19.40
C LYS A 377 23.45 -39.73 -18.59
N GLU A 378 22.75 -40.10 -17.52
CA GLU A 378 23.08 -41.27 -16.69
C GLU A 378 23.08 -42.57 -17.52
N TRP A 379 22.17 -42.71 -18.48
CA TRP A 379 22.11 -43.86 -19.39
C TRP A 379 23.26 -43.90 -20.40
N MET A 380 23.78 -42.75 -20.82
CA MET A 380 24.95 -42.67 -21.71
C MET A 380 26.27 -42.84 -20.95
N GLU A 381 26.33 -42.35 -19.71
CA GLU A 381 27.52 -42.44 -18.87
C GLU A 381 27.71 -43.84 -18.27
N ALA A 382 26.65 -44.57 -17.93
CA ALA A 382 26.77 -45.91 -17.33
C ALA A 382 27.59 -46.91 -18.17
N PRO A 383 27.37 -47.06 -19.50
CA PRO A 383 28.20 -47.93 -20.34
C PRO A 383 29.64 -47.42 -20.49
N LEU A 384 29.86 -46.10 -20.44
CA LEU A 384 31.19 -45.50 -20.55
C LEU A 384 32.02 -45.72 -19.29
N VAL A 385 31.40 -45.69 -18.11
CA VAL A 385 32.03 -46.01 -16.83
C VAL A 385 32.39 -47.49 -16.75
N ASP A 386 31.49 -48.39 -17.16
CA ASP A 386 31.78 -49.82 -17.23
C ASP A 386 32.94 -50.14 -18.21
N LEU A 387 32.99 -49.45 -19.35
CA LEU A 387 34.08 -49.56 -20.32
C LEU A 387 35.42 -49.04 -19.74
N TRP A 388 35.38 -47.92 -19.01
CA TRP A 388 36.56 -47.31 -18.38
C TRP A 388 37.13 -48.14 -17.24
N ASP A 389 36.28 -48.73 -16.39
CA ASP A 389 36.71 -49.61 -15.31
C ASP A 389 37.26 -50.94 -15.87
N GLY A 390 36.69 -51.44 -16.98
CA GLY A 390 37.26 -52.54 -17.76
C GLY A 390 38.68 -52.26 -18.26
N LEU A 391 38.94 -51.06 -18.81
CA LEU A 391 40.26 -50.65 -19.27
C LEU A 391 41.28 -50.47 -18.13
N ARG A 392 40.85 -49.98 -16.96
CA ARG A 392 41.72 -49.86 -15.77
C ARG A 392 42.20 -51.20 -15.22
N SER A 393 41.39 -52.24 -15.34
CA SER A 393 41.77 -53.59 -14.90
C SER A 393 42.88 -54.22 -15.76
N GLN A 394 43.18 -53.65 -16.93
CA GLN A 394 44.21 -54.16 -17.86
C GLN A 394 45.53 -53.39 -17.82
N SER A 395 45.65 -52.31 -17.06
CA SER A 395 46.87 -51.50 -16.96
C SER A 395 47.65 -51.80 -15.68
N ASP A 396 48.77 -52.52 -15.84
CA ASP A 396 49.76 -52.89 -14.82
C ASP A 396 50.54 -51.67 -14.29
N PRO A 397 50.71 -51.45 -12.97
CA PRO A 397 51.33 -50.24 -12.42
C PRO A 397 52.84 -50.41 -12.27
N SER A 398 53.59 -50.21 -13.35
CA SER A 398 54.99 -49.83 -13.22
C SER A 398 55.33 -48.78 -14.28
N VAL A 399 56.08 -47.75 -13.84
CA VAL A 399 56.55 -46.57 -14.59
C VAL A 399 55.77 -45.28 -14.27
N ALA A 400 56.27 -44.58 -13.24
CA ALA A 400 56.27 -43.10 -13.14
C ALA A 400 57.60 -42.60 -13.75
N PRO A 401 57.80 -41.32 -14.18
CA PRO A 401 57.57 -40.14 -13.32
C PRO A 401 57.22 -38.78 -14.00
N ASN A 402 56.87 -37.82 -13.12
CA ASN A 402 57.06 -36.35 -13.19
C ASN A 402 56.35 -35.49 -14.26
N ALA A 403 55.41 -34.66 -13.81
CA ALA A 403 55.39 -33.20 -14.03
C ALA A 403 54.25 -32.52 -13.23
N THR A 404 54.58 -31.49 -12.45
CA THR A 404 53.69 -30.36 -12.10
C THR A 404 53.72 -29.32 -13.24
N PRO A 405 52.80 -28.33 -13.37
CA PRO A 405 51.73 -27.89 -12.47
C PRO A 405 50.34 -27.74 -13.16
N SER A 406 49.24 -27.73 -12.39
CA SER A 406 47.89 -27.35 -12.84
C SER A 406 47.32 -26.37 -11.80
N THR A 407 47.27 -25.05 -12.04
CA THR A 407 46.24 -24.32 -12.81
C THR A 407 44.84 -24.89 -12.61
N THR A 408 44.21 -24.51 -11.50
CA THR A 408 42.79 -24.73 -11.27
C THR A 408 42.03 -23.49 -11.74
N HIS A 409 41.47 -23.57 -12.94
CA HIS A 409 40.44 -22.66 -13.39
C HIS A 409 39.11 -23.03 -12.72
N SER A 410 38.62 -22.07 -11.96
CA SER A 410 37.24 -21.71 -11.62
C SER A 410 36.11 -22.61 -12.12
N SER A 411 35.37 -23.18 -11.16
CA SER A 411 34.00 -23.65 -11.33
C SER A 411 33.05 -22.45 -11.29
N THR A 412 32.59 -21.99 -12.45
CA THR A 412 31.59 -20.93 -12.59
C THR A 412 30.18 -21.49 -12.35
N LEU A 413 29.70 -21.40 -11.12
CA LEU A 413 28.26 -21.32 -10.86
C LEU A 413 27.83 -19.90 -11.20
N LEU A 414 26.72 -19.73 -11.92
CA LEU A 414 26.12 -18.43 -12.23
C LEU A 414 25.64 -17.78 -10.92
N THR A 415 26.54 -17.09 -10.22
CA THR A 415 26.26 -16.22 -9.09
C THR A 415 25.77 -14.87 -9.65
N GLU A 416 24.66 -14.33 -9.13
CA GLU A 416 24.33 -12.92 -9.32
C GLU A 416 25.60 -12.09 -9.06
N ALA A 417 25.98 -11.22 -10.00
CA ALA A 417 27.24 -10.48 -9.94
C ALA A 417 27.22 -9.50 -8.76
N VAL A 418 27.70 -9.95 -7.60
CA VAL A 418 27.96 -9.09 -6.45
C VAL A 418 29.20 -8.25 -6.79
N PRO A 419 29.14 -6.90 -6.73
CA PRO A 419 30.32 -6.06 -6.91
C PRO A 419 31.42 -6.48 -5.94
N ASN A 420 32.64 -6.62 -6.46
CA ASN A 420 33.79 -6.90 -5.62
C ASN A 420 34.14 -5.65 -4.81
N ILE A 421 33.87 -5.67 -3.51
CA ILE A 421 34.20 -4.56 -2.61
C ILE A 421 35.59 -4.81 -2.02
N PRO A 422 36.56 -3.90 -2.24
CA PRO A 422 37.92 -4.08 -1.74
C PRO A 422 37.95 -4.37 -0.25
N ASP A 423 38.79 -5.32 0.15
CA ASP A 423 39.05 -5.73 1.54
C ASP A 423 37.83 -6.25 2.32
N HIS A 424 36.70 -6.52 1.64
CA HIS A 424 35.45 -6.98 2.25
C HIS A 424 34.92 -8.24 1.58
N HIS A 425 34.86 -9.33 2.34
CA HIS A 425 34.20 -10.56 1.89
C HIS A 425 32.68 -10.44 2.11
N MET A 426 31.92 -10.41 1.01
CA MET A 426 30.47 -10.29 1.01
C MET A 426 29.83 -11.61 1.46
N ILE A 427 29.14 -11.61 2.61
CA ILE A 427 28.61 -12.85 3.21
C ILE A 427 27.18 -13.11 2.76
N ARG A 428 26.29 -12.12 2.95
CA ARG A 428 24.86 -12.31 2.73
C ARG A 428 24.14 -10.98 2.54
N ARG A 429 23.16 -10.95 1.64
CA ARG A 429 22.25 -9.82 1.52
C ARG A 429 21.30 -9.76 2.73
N VAL A 430 21.28 -8.61 3.38
CA VAL A 430 20.52 -8.32 4.60
C VAL A 430 19.16 -7.69 4.28
N GLY A 431 19.10 -6.89 3.22
CA GLY A 431 17.87 -6.26 2.77
C GLY A 431 18.00 -5.66 1.37
N ARG A 432 16.86 -5.37 0.76
CA ARG A 432 16.76 -4.65 -0.51
C ARG A 432 15.86 -3.43 -0.27
N GLY A 433 16.42 -2.24 -0.46
CA GLY A 433 15.71 -0.96 -0.35
C GLY A 433 15.20 -0.48 -1.70
N ALA A 434 14.64 0.74 -1.73
CA ALA A 434 14.15 1.38 -2.95
C ALA A 434 15.25 1.67 -3.98
N TYR A 435 16.49 1.90 -3.52
CA TYR A 435 17.60 2.38 -4.35
C TYR A 435 18.77 1.39 -4.46
N GLY A 436 18.72 0.27 -3.75
CA GLY A 436 19.87 -0.62 -3.66
C GLY A 436 19.77 -1.77 -2.66
N ASP A 437 20.83 -2.56 -2.58
CA ASP A 437 20.95 -3.72 -1.68
C ASP A 437 21.87 -3.41 -0.48
N VAL A 438 21.54 -3.96 0.69
CA VAL A 438 22.40 -3.93 1.87
C VAL A 438 22.90 -5.33 2.16
N TRP A 439 24.21 -5.46 2.33
CA TRP A 439 24.91 -6.71 2.55
C TRP A 439 25.65 -6.70 3.89
N LEU A 440 25.74 -7.88 4.51
CA LEU A 440 26.67 -8.15 5.57
C LEU A 440 27.99 -8.57 4.93
N ALA A 441 29.06 -7.88 5.26
CA ALA A 441 30.41 -8.18 4.81
C ALA A 441 31.33 -8.39 6.00
N ARG A 442 32.46 -9.03 5.75
CA ARG A 442 33.51 -9.26 6.75
C ARG A 442 34.83 -8.73 6.24
N ASP A 443 35.51 -7.93 7.06
CA ASP A 443 36.85 -7.44 6.74
C ASP A 443 37.92 -8.53 6.96
N ALA A 444 39.17 -8.21 6.59
CA ALA A 444 40.31 -9.12 6.77
C ALA A 444 40.62 -9.44 8.25
N LEU A 445 40.23 -8.57 9.19
CA LEU A 445 40.41 -8.76 10.64
C LEU A 445 39.29 -9.61 11.24
N GLY A 446 38.24 -9.86 10.47
CA GLY A 446 37.10 -10.67 10.84
C GLY A 446 35.94 -9.88 11.44
N HIS A 447 35.98 -8.54 11.46
CA HIS A 447 34.87 -7.69 11.88
C HIS A 447 33.77 -7.68 10.84
N PHE A 448 32.53 -7.51 11.30
CA PHE A 448 31.37 -7.41 10.43
C PHE A 448 31.04 -5.95 10.12
N HIS A 449 30.79 -5.69 8.84
CA HIS A 449 30.34 -4.39 8.33
C HIS A 449 29.05 -4.56 7.53
N ALA A 450 28.24 -3.49 7.47
CA ALA A 450 27.15 -3.40 6.53
C ALA A 450 27.62 -2.63 5.29
N VAL A 451 27.31 -3.13 4.11
CA VAL A 451 27.66 -2.51 2.82
C VAL A 451 26.37 -2.21 2.07
N LYS A 452 26.08 -0.93 1.82
CA LYS A 452 24.96 -0.54 0.96
C LYS A 452 25.51 -0.25 -0.44
N ILE A 453 24.88 -0.85 -1.44
CA ILE A 453 25.21 -0.72 -2.86
C ILE A 453 24.02 -0.07 -3.54
N VAL A 454 24.24 1.06 -4.21
CA VAL A 454 23.21 1.85 -4.90
C VAL A 454 23.48 1.81 -6.39
N TRP A 455 22.51 1.32 -7.15
CA TRP A 455 22.65 1.08 -8.59
C TRP A 455 22.02 2.22 -9.39
N ARG A 456 22.74 2.75 -10.38
CA ARG A 456 22.21 3.81 -11.25
C ARG A 456 20.95 3.38 -11.97
N ASP A 457 20.90 2.16 -12.48
CA ASP A 457 19.76 1.57 -13.21
C ASP A 457 18.49 1.39 -12.37
N THR A 458 18.56 1.56 -11.05
CA THR A 458 17.37 1.53 -10.19
C THR A 458 16.57 2.84 -10.27
N PHE A 459 17.09 3.87 -10.93
CA PHE A 459 16.46 5.18 -11.04
C PHE A 459 16.16 5.56 -12.50
N ASP A 460 14.92 5.93 -12.78
CA ASP A 460 14.50 6.43 -14.11
C ASP A 460 15.20 7.75 -14.50
N ASP A 461 15.64 8.55 -13.51
CA ASP A 461 16.36 9.81 -13.69
C ASP A 461 17.69 9.80 -12.90
N THR A 462 18.67 10.55 -13.38
CA THR A 462 19.98 10.80 -12.75
C THR A 462 19.88 11.59 -11.45
N VAL A 463 18.84 12.43 -11.32
CA VAL A 463 18.74 13.40 -10.21
C VAL A 463 18.65 12.74 -8.82
N PRO A 464 17.83 11.71 -8.57
CA PRO A 464 17.77 11.08 -7.25
C PRO A 464 19.02 10.25 -6.90
N TYR A 465 19.64 9.60 -7.89
CA TYR A 465 20.91 8.87 -7.73
C TYR A 465 22.03 9.81 -7.26
N GLU A 466 22.19 10.93 -7.94
CA GLU A 466 23.24 11.91 -7.59
C GLU A 466 22.90 12.66 -6.29
N ARG A 467 21.61 12.76 -5.93
CA ARG A 467 21.20 13.29 -4.62
C ARG A 467 21.62 12.37 -3.48
N GLU A 468 21.44 11.06 -3.61
CA GLU A 468 21.85 10.09 -2.59
C GLU A 468 23.37 10.14 -2.38
N PHE A 469 24.13 10.26 -3.47
CA PHE A 469 25.59 10.44 -3.39
C PHE A 469 25.99 11.77 -2.73
N ARG A 470 25.33 12.89 -3.06
CA ARG A 470 25.59 14.19 -2.41
C ARG A 470 25.28 14.19 -0.91
N GLY A 471 24.20 13.53 -0.49
CA GLY A 471 23.87 13.39 0.93
C GLY A 471 24.96 12.65 1.70
N LEU A 472 25.49 11.59 1.09
CA LEU A 472 26.64 10.85 1.62
C LEU A 472 27.89 11.74 1.73
N GLN A 473 28.23 12.51 0.69
CA GLN A 473 29.37 13.44 0.72
C GLN A 473 29.30 14.45 1.87
N HIS A 474 28.11 14.93 2.22
CA HIS A 474 27.92 15.86 3.33
C HIS A 474 27.97 15.17 4.70
N PHE A 475 27.46 13.96 4.80
CA PHE A 475 27.37 13.24 6.07
C PHE A 475 28.66 12.51 6.46
N THR A 476 29.38 11.91 5.51
CA THR A 476 30.62 11.14 5.79
C THR A 476 31.65 11.90 6.64
N PRO A 477 31.91 13.21 6.44
CA PRO A 477 32.86 13.96 7.28
C PRO A 477 32.47 14.04 8.75
N ILE A 478 31.17 14.03 9.06
CA ILE A 478 30.65 14.22 10.41
C ILE A 478 30.15 12.91 11.05
N SER A 479 30.03 11.83 10.27
CA SER A 479 29.36 10.59 10.71
C SER A 479 30.00 9.96 11.96
N ARG A 480 31.31 10.15 12.13
CA ARG A 480 32.08 9.65 13.28
C ARG A 480 32.16 10.64 14.44
N GLY A 481 31.62 11.85 14.27
CA GLY A 481 31.70 12.94 15.24
C GLY A 481 30.69 12.82 16.39
N HIS A 482 29.73 11.88 16.32
CA HIS A 482 28.69 11.73 17.32
C HIS A 482 28.27 10.28 17.53
N PRO A 483 28.11 9.80 18.78
CA PRO A 483 27.79 8.40 19.08
C PRO A 483 26.40 7.96 18.59
N GLY A 484 25.47 8.89 18.39
CA GLY A 484 24.12 8.62 17.87
C GLY A 484 23.99 8.63 16.35
N LEU A 485 25.10 8.78 15.60
CA LEU A 485 25.12 8.68 14.14
C LEU A 485 25.78 7.36 13.71
N VAL A 486 25.29 6.77 12.62
CA VAL A 486 25.93 5.60 12.02
C VAL A 486 27.26 5.99 11.36
N ASN A 487 28.31 5.23 11.67
CA ASN A 487 29.64 5.46 11.14
C ASN A 487 29.74 5.02 9.68
N ILE A 488 30.06 5.96 8.78
CA ILE A 488 30.48 5.63 7.42
C ILE A 488 31.98 5.37 7.42
N LEU A 489 32.36 4.13 7.14
CA LEU A 489 33.74 3.66 7.18
C LEU A 489 34.49 3.99 5.88
N HIS A 490 33.84 3.72 4.75
CA HIS A 490 34.41 3.90 3.43
C HIS A 490 33.31 4.16 2.40
N VAL A 491 33.62 4.92 1.36
CA VAL A 491 32.75 5.18 0.21
C VAL A 491 33.54 4.88 -1.04
N GLY A 492 32.98 4.07 -1.93
CA GLY A 492 33.52 3.82 -3.26
C GLY A 492 32.48 4.12 -4.32
N ARG A 493 32.95 4.61 -5.47
CA ARG A 493 32.13 4.82 -6.66
C ARG A 493 32.96 4.37 -7.84
N ASP A 494 32.37 3.54 -8.67
CA ASP A 494 32.97 3.09 -9.92
C ASP A 494 32.00 3.44 -11.05
N ASP A 495 32.41 4.41 -11.87
CA ASP A 495 31.60 4.88 -12.98
C ASP A 495 31.48 3.81 -14.09
N SER A 496 32.33 2.77 -14.09
CA SER A 496 32.26 1.65 -15.04
C SER A 496 31.21 0.59 -14.66
N THR A 497 30.88 0.48 -13.38
CA THR A 497 29.84 -0.43 -12.87
C THR A 497 28.51 0.28 -12.60
N GLU A 498 28.43 1.57 -12.96
CA GLU A 498 27.27 2.46 -12.78
C GLU A 498 26.63 2.32 -11.37
N CYS A 499 27.48 2.21 -10.36
CA CYS A 499 27.04 2.11 -8.97
C CYS A 499 28.02 2.81 -8.03
N PHE A 500 27.51 3.19 -6.86
CA PHE A 500 28.34 3.55 -5.72
C PHE A 500 27.96 2.67 -4.54
N TYR A 501 28.91 2.51 -3.62
CA TYR A 501 28.71 1.76 -2.40
C TYR A 501 29.32 2.50 -1.22
N TYR A 502 28.84 2.17 -0.04
CA TYR A 502 29.46 2.61 1.20
C TYR A 502 29.41 1.54 2.26
N VAL A 503 30.53 1.43 2.97
CA VAL A 503 30.75 0.52 4.09
C VAL A 503 30.45 1.29 5.36
N MET A 504 29.66 0.71 6.26
CA MET A 504 29.28 1.26 7.54
C MET A 504 29.36 0.21 8.64
N GLU A 505 29.33 0.64 9.90
CA GLU A 505 29.24 -0.29 11.02
C GLU A 505 27.99 -1.19 10.91
N ALA A 506 28.11 -2.46 11.27
CA ALA A 506 26.98 -3.36 11.32
C ALA A 506 26.13 -3.08 12.57
N GLY A 507 24.81 -3.04 12.41
CA GLY A 507 23.87 -3.00 13.53
C GLY A 507 23.93 -4.28 14.36
N ASP A 508 23.47 -4.21 15.60
CA ASP A 508 23.20 -5.36 16.44
C ASP A 508 22.29 -6.35 15.71
N ASP A 509 22.50 -7.63 15.94
CA ASP A 509 21.61 -8.69 15.51
C ASP A 509 20.29 -8.66 16.31
N GLU A 510 19.17 -8.77 15.61
CA GLU A 510 17.82 -8.76 16.21
C GLU A 510 17.65 -9.83 17.31
N ARG A 511 18.26 -11.00 17.14
CA ARG A 511 18.12 -12.15 18.05
C ARG A 511 19.21 -12.18 19.12
N THR A 512 20.42 -11.82 18.73
CA THR A 512 21.64 -12.06 19.54
C THR A 512 22.34 -10.78 20.00
N GLY A 513 21.77 -9.61 19.71
CA GLY A 513 22.30 -8.32 20.13
C GLY A 513 23.65 -8.02 19.44
N PRO A 514 24.67 -7.53 20.15
CA PRO A 514 25.97 -7.20 19.57
C PRO A 514 26.71 -8.40 18.96
N ARG A 515 26.32 -9.63 19.28
CA ARG A 515 26.87 -10.83 18.66
C ARG A 515 26.17 -11.07 17.33
N ILE A 516 26.89 -11.01 16.22
CA ILE A 516 26.33 -11.25 14.88
C ILE A 516 26.38 -12.74 14.53
N ASP A 517 25.22 -13.31 14.17
CA ASP A 517 25.12 -14.62 13.53
C ASP A 517 25.04 -14.45 12.01
N PRO A 518 26.14 -14.62 11.26
CA PRO A 518 26.18 -14.29 9.83
C PRO A 518 25.16 -15.07 8.99
N ALA A 519 24.79 -16.29 9.41
CA ALA A 519 23.86 -17.15 8.69
C ALA A 519 22.42 -16.64 8.72
N ALA A 520 22.02 -15.97 9.80
CA ALA A 520 20.64 -15.51 10.02
C ALA A 520 20.52 -14.00 10.29
N TYR A 521 21.63 -13.25 10.15
CA TYR A 521 21.71 -11.88 10.64
C TYR A 521 20.58 -10.98 10.12
N THR A 522 19.96 -10.25 11.03
CA THR A 522 19.00 -9.20 10.68
C THR A 522 19.25 -8.03 11.61
N PRO A 523 19.41 -6.80 11.09
CA PRO A 523 19.74 -5.66 11.92
C PRO A 523 18.57 -5.34 12.83
N ARG A 524 18.87 -5.16 14.10
CA ARG A 524 17.94 -4.67 15.11
C ARG A 524 17.67 -3.19 14.83
N ASN A 525 16.41 -2.84 14.62
CA ASN A 525 15.96 -1.46 14.45
C ASN A 525 14.69 -1.19 15.25
N LEU A 526 14.41 0.09 15.51
CA LEU A 526 13.28 0.51 16.32
C LEU A 526 11.94 0.06 15.72
N GLY A 527 11.81 0.03 14.39
CA GLY A 527 10.58 -0.42 13.74
C GLY A 527 10.22 -1.88 14.04
N ARG A 528 11.21 -2.76 14.15
CA ARG A 528 11.03 -4.16 14.59
C ARG A 528 10.70 -4.23 16.08
N GLU A 529 11.38 -3.45 16.91
CA GLU A 529 11.13 -3.39 18.34
C GLU A 529 9.70 -2.88 18.65
N LEU A 530 9.23 -1.86 17.93
CA LEU A 530 7.85 -1.37 18.02
C LEU A 530 6.84 -2.48 17.78
N ARG A 531 6.98 -3.26 16.70
CA ARG A 531 6.07 -4.37 16.41
C ARG A 531 6.12 -5.49 17.45
N ARG A 532 7.29 -5.71 18.05
CA ARG A 532 7.51 -6.82 18.97
C ARG A 532 7.03 -6.54 20.39
N ARG A 533 7.21 -5.31 20.88
CA ARG A 533 7.09 -5.03 22.32
C ARG A 533 6.55 -3.65 22.70
N ALA A 534 6.06 -2.86 21.75
CA ALA A 534 5.36 -1.64 22.17
C ALA A 534 4.10 -1.99 23.00
N PRO A 535 3.63 -1.09 23.88
CA PRO A 535 4.25 0.18 24.27
C PRO A 535 5.53 -0.01 25.10
N PHE A 536 6.45 0.95 25.02
CA PHE A 536 7.72 0.94 25.73
C PHE A 536 7.55 1.54 27.14
N PRO A 537 8.39 1.15 28.13
CA PRO A 537 8.44 1.84 29.41
C PRO A 537 8.79 3.33 29.25
N LEU A 538 8.23 4.18 30.13
CA LEU A 538 8.45 5.64 30.10
C LEU A 538 9.94 6.00 30.07
N ALA A 539 10.72 5.42 30.98
CA ALA A 539 12.16 5.64 31.08
C ALA A 539 12.87 5.35 29.75
N GLU A 540 12.47 4.29 29.06
CA GLU A 540 13.06 3.92 27.78
C GLU A 540 12.65 4.88 26.64
N CYS A 541 11.40 5.36 26.64
CA CYS A 541 10.96 6.42 25.73
C CYS A 541 11.80 7.69 25.90
N VAL A 542 12.05 8.08 27.15
CA VAL A 542 12.84 9.28 27.47
C VAL A 542 14.32 9.09 27.12
N GLU A 543 14.91 7.94 27.43
CA GLU A 543 16.30 7.62 27.09
C GLU A 543 16.54 7.61 25.58
N LEU A 544 15.71 6.87 24.83
CA LEU A 544 15.80 6.80 23.37
C LEU A 544 15.53 8.17 22.74
N GLY A 545 14.49 8.88 23.19
CA GLY A 545 14.16 10.22 22.72
C GLY A 545 15.28 11.21 22.94
N THR A 546 15.91 11.19 24.12
CA THR A 546 17.03 12.07 24.46
C THR A 546 18.25 11.78 23.59
N ALA A 547 18.61 10.50 23.40
CA ALA A 547 19.74 10.10 22.57
C ALA A 547 19.55 10.49 21.09
N LEU A 548 18.33 10.36 20.57
CA LEU A 548 17.99 10.74 19.21
C LEU A 548 17.94 12.27 19.02
N CYS A 549 17.42 13.01 20.01
CA CYS A 549 17.45 14.47 20.00
C CYS A 549 18.89 14.99 19.99
N ASP A 550 19.79 14.36 20.76
CA ASP A 550 21.22 14.70 20.79
C ASP A 550 21.88 14.51 19.42
N ALA A 551 21.60 13.38 18.76
CA ALA A 551 22.10 13.10 17.42
C ALA A 551 21.57 14.09 16.35
N LEU A 552 20.28 14.42 16.41
CA LEU A 552 19.69 15.43 15.52
C LEU A 552 20.24 16.83 15.79
N ALA A 553 20.40 17.22 17.05
CA ALA A 553 20.97 18.50 17.41
C ALA A 553 22.41 18.65 16.89
N PHE A 554 23.23 17.61 17.04
CA PHE A 554 24.57 17.58 16.45
C PHE A 554 24.52 17.71 14.91
N LEU A 555 23.64 16.96 14.24
CA LEU A 555 23.48 17.03 12.78
C LEU A 555 23.09 18.45 12.32
N HIS A 556 22.13 19.07 13.02
CA HIS A 556 21.63 20.42 12.75
C HIS A 556 22.71 21.48 12.96
N GLN A 557 23.57 21.33 13.98
CA GLN A 557 24.72 22.22 14.21
C GLN A 557 25.75 22.16 13.07
N GLN A 558 25.88 21.01 12.39
CA GLN A 558 26.71 20.87 11.19
C GLN A 558 26.03 21.42 9.92
N GLY A 559 24.86 22.04 10.06
CA GLY A 559 24.11 22.65 8.96
C GLY A 559 23.39 21.63 8.07
N LEU A 560 23.14 20.41 8.57
CA LEU A 560 22.49 19.32 7.85
C LEU A 560 21.15 18.95 8.50
N VAL A 561 20.23 18.39 7.71
CA VAL A 561 18.95 17.82 8.17
C VAL A 561 18.82 16.38 7.70
N HIS A 562 18.15 15.53 8.48
CA HIS A 562 18.02 14.10 8.17
C HIS A 562 16.95 13.80 7.14
N ARG A 563 15.77 14.44 7.24
CA ARG A 563 14.60 14.33 6.34
C ARG A 563 13.89 12.98 6.24
N ASP A 564 14.41 11.93 6.87
CA ASP A 564 13.80 10.59 6.86
C ASP A 564 13.93 9.90 8.22
N VAL A 565 13.67 10.64 9.30
CA VAL A 565 13.64 10.08 10.65
C VAL A 565 12.40 9.19 10.76
N LYS A 566 12.61 7.88 10.91
CA LYS A 566 11.55 6.87 11.09
C LYS A 566 12.09 5.66 11.84
N PRO A 567 11.24 4.80 12.43
CA PRO A 567 11.69 3.66 13.22
C PRO A 567 12.56 2.66 12.45
N ALA A 568 12.37 2.52 11.14
CA ALA A 568 13.20 1.65 10.30
C ALA A 568 14.64 2.15 10.12
N ASN A 569 14.85 3.46 10.25
CA ASN A 569 16.14 4.14 10.10
C ASN A 569 16.86 4.37 11.45
N ILE A 570 16.27 3.91 12.56
CA ILE A 570 16.89 3.95 13.88
C ILE A 570 17.40 2.54 14.18
N ILE A 571 18.69 2.31 13.98
CA ILE A 571 19.34 1.02 14.25
C ILE A 571 19.96 1.00 15.64
N PHE A 572 20.22 -0.18 16.18
CA PHE A 572 20.97 -0.34 17.43
C PHE A 572 22.38 -0.80 17.13
N VAL A 573 23.38 -0.20 17.78
CA VAL A 573 24.77 -0.68 17.78
C VAL A 573 25.26 -0.68 19.21
N ASN A 574 25.69 -1.83 19.71
CA ASN A 574 26.03 -2.02 21.11
C ASN A 574 24.91 -1.54 22.05
N TYR A 575 23.66 -1.88 21.70
CA TYR A 575 22.43 -1.48 22.38
C TYR A 575 22.11 0.03 22.38
N ARG A 576 22.88 0.85 21.66
CA ARG A 576 22.63 2.30 21.55
C ARG A 576 21.89 2.63 20.27
N PRO A 577 20.86 3.49 20.30
CA PRO A 577 20.18 3.93 19.09
C PRO A 577 21.09 4.82 18.25
N LYS A 578 21.06 4.61 16.94
CA LYS A 578 21.78 5.43 15.96
C LYS A 578 20.89 5.75 14.77
N LEU A 579 20.98 6.98 14.28
CA LEU A 579 20.36 7.41 13.03
C LEU A 579 21.14 6.85 11.84
N ALA A 580 20.42 6.17 10.95
CA ALA A 580 20.91 5.53 9.74
C ALA A 580 20.09 5.96 8.50
N ASP A 581 20.52 5.48 7.33
CA ASP A 581 19.95 5.78 6.01
C ASP A 581 19.96 7.28 5.63
N ILE A 582 21.13 7.69 5.15
CA ILE A 582 21.55 9.09 4.96
C ILE A 582 21.23 9.61 3.56
N GLY A 583 20.58 8.81 2.71
CA GLY A 583 20.38 9.13 1.30
C GLY A 583 19.57 10.40 1.02
N LEU A 584 18.89 10.93 2.04
CA LEU A 584 18.11 12.16 1.98
C LEU A 584 18.69 13.31 2.82
N VAL A 585 19.86 13.10 3.44
CA VAL A 585 20.56 14.14 4.20
C VAL A 585 20.99 15.25 3.26
N THR A 586 20.71 16.49 3.64
CA THR A 586 21.11 17.66 2.85
C THR A 586 21.31 18.87 3.73
N ARG A 587 21.87 19.94 3.16
CA ARG A 587 22.08 21.22 3.84
C ARG A 587 20.74 21.86 4.19
N ILE A 588 20.72 22.56 5.32
CA ILE A 588 19.58 23.39 5.73
C ILE A 588 19.31 24.44 4.64
N VAL A 589 18.15 24.37 4.01
CA VAL A 589 17.70 25.39 3.05
C VAL A 589 16.91 26.43 3.84
N LYS A 590 17.42 27.66 3.89
CA LYS A 590 16.64 28.81 4.39
C LYS A 590 15.66 29.21 3.28
N THR A 591 14.40 28.80 3.43
CA THR A 591 13.20 29.30 2.73
C THR A 591 13.27 29.44 1.20
N GLY A 592 12.46 28.65 0.48
CA GLY A 592 12.05 28.95 -0.91
C GLY A 592 12.87 28.36 -2.05
N GLY A 593 13.86 27.50 -1.81
CA GLY A 593 14.53 26.73 -2.88
C GLY A 593 13.90 25.35 -3.03
N GLU A 594 13.59 24.94 -4.27
CA GLU A 594 12.98 23.66 -4.69
C GLU A 594 13.20 22.49 -3.70
N ALA A 595 12.33 22.42 -2.68
CA ALA A 595 12.32 21.32 -1.74
C ALA A 595 11.56 20.19 -2.42
N SER A 596 12.29 19.26 -3.03
CA SER A 596 11.69 18.03 -3.51
C SER A 596 10.94 17.33 -2.36
N ASN A 597 9.65 17.04 -2.54
CA ASN A 597 8.78 16.32 -1.59
C ASN A 597 9.26 14.87 -1.39
N VAL A 598 10.38 14.67 -0.68
CA VAL A 598 10.97 13.36 -0.46
C VAL A 598 11.15 13.10 1.02
N GLY A 599 10.41 12.11 1.53
CA GLY A 599 10.47 11.54 2.87
C GLY A 599 9.42 10.42 2.98
N THR A 600 9.30 9.78 4.14
CA THR A 600 8.40 8.63 4.31
C THR A 600 7.00 9.05 4.79
N ASP A 601 5.97 8.61 4.07
CA ASP A 601 4.56 8.78 4.44
C ASP A 601 4.30 8.34 5.89
N GLY A 602 3.60 9.19 6.65
CA GLY A 602 3.30 8.99 8.08
C GLY A 602 4.33 9.58 9.06
N TYR A 603 5.50 10.00 8.59
CA TYR A 603 6.51 10.75 9.38
C TYR A 603 6.83 12.14 8.80
N LEU A 604 6.29 12.44 7.62
CA LEU A 604 6.40 13.76 6.98
C LEU A 604 5.53 14.79 7.69
N PRO A 605 6.05 16.00 7.96
CA PRO A 605 5.23 17.09 8.47
C PRO A 605 4.35 17.69 7.34
N PRO A 606 3.21 18.33 7.66
CA PRO A 606 2.25 18.85 6.67
C PRO A 606 2.84 19.82 5.64
N GLU A 607 3.83 20.62 6.04
CA GLU A 607 4.54 21.59 5.19
C GLU A 607 5.63 20.97 4.30
N GLY A 608 5.87 19.66 4.41
CA GLY A 608 6.85 18.91 3.63
C GLY A 608 8.26 18.82 4.24
N PRO A 609 9.14 17.95 3.69
CA PRO A 609 10.45 17.67 4.24
C PRO A 609 11.46 18.77 3.85
N GLY A 610 11.90 19.57 4.81
CA GLY A 610 12.86 20.64 4.48
C GLY A 610 13.65 21.29 5.61
N ALA A 611 13.14 21.26 6.84
CA ALA A 611 13.68 22.07 7.94
C ALA A 611 14.00 21.25 9.20
N VAL A 612 14.75 21.86 10.12
CA VAL A 612 15.02 21.36 11.48
C VAL A 612 13.72 20.95 12.19
N ALA A 613 12.66 21.74 12.04
CA ALA A 613 11.34 21.46 12.60
C ALA A 613 10.69 20.18 12.03
N GLY A 614 11.08 19.76 10.82
CA GLY A 614 10.61 18.52 10.21
C GLY A 614 11.24 17.27 10.84
N ASP A 615 12.55 17.32 11.16
CA ASP A 615 13.20 16.23 11.90
C ASP A 615 12.65 16.10 13.33
N VAL A 616 12.33 17.24 13.98
CA VAL A 616 11.67 17.28 15.29
C VAL A 616 10.27 16.65 15.22
N TYR A 617 9.47 17.00 14.21
CA TYR A 617 8.16 16.42 13.98
C TYR A 617 8.24 14.90 13.80
N ALA A 618 9.13 14.45 12.92
CA ALA A 618 9.33 13.04 12.63
C ALA A 618 9.78 12.25 13.87
N LEU A 619 10.67 12.81 14.71
CA LEU A 619 11.02 12.22 16.00
C LEU A 619 9.83 12.19 16.98
N GLY A 620 8.98 13.22 16.99
CA GLY A 620 7.73 13.21 17.75
C GLY A 620 6.81 12.06 17.35
N LYS A 621 6.67 11.78 16.05
CA LYS A 621 5.90 10.63 15.54
C LYS A 621 6.54 9.29 15.94
N VAL A 622 7.86 9.19 15.94
CA VAL A 622 8.58 8.00 16.45
C VAL A 622 8.26 7.75 17.92
N LEU A 623 8.37 8.77 18.78
CA LEU A 623 8.06 8.66 20.20
C LEU A 623 6.60 8.30 20.44
N ARG A 624 5.66 8.87 19.67
CA ARG A 624 4.24 8.49 19.71
C ARG A 624 4.03 7.00 19.39
N GLY A 625 4.77 6.48 18.40
CA GLY A 625 4.76 5.06 18.07
C GLY A 625 5.21 4.17 19.23
N MET A 626 6.20 4.63 20.01
CA MET A 626 6.69 3.90 21.19
C MET A 626 5.69 3.87 22.34
N THR A 627 4.80 4.85 22.44
CA THR A 627 3.76 4.91 23.48
C THR A 627 2.48 4.15 23.13
N ASN A 628 2.33 3.73 21.88
CA ASN A 628 1.12 3.08 21.37
C ASN A 628 1.28 1.55 21.28
N SER A 629 0.19 0.79 21.50
CA SER A 629 0.21 -0.66 21.35
C SER A 629 0.28 -1.10 19.87
N PRO A 630 1.04 -2.15 19.52
CA PRO A 630 1.11 -2.67 18.15
C PRO A 630 -0.27 -3.15 17.69
N GLY A 631 -0.82 -2.53 16.65
CA GLY A 631 -2.12 -2.91 16.08
C GLY A 631 -3.33 -2.12 16.61
N GLY A 632 -3.14 -1.16 17.51
CA GLY A 632 -4.13 -0.11 17.75
C GLY A 632 -4.07 0.91 16.62
N GLY A 633 -5.19 1.16 15.94
CA GLY A 633 -5.33 2.37 15.11
C GLY A 633 -5.08 3.62 15.94
N GLU A 634 -5.07 4.79 15.30
CA GLU A 634 -4.85 6.11 15.93
C GLU A 634 -5.91 6.52 16.98
N SER A 635 -6.69 5.58 17.53
CA SER A 635 -7.56 5.80 18.67
C SER A 635 -6.73 6.04 19.94
N GLU A 636 -6.91 7.22 20.52
CA GLU A 636 -6.46 7.55 21.87
C GLU A 636 -6.93 6.48 22.86
N THR A 637 -5.98 5.76 23.45
CA THR A 637 -5.84 5.38 24.88
C THR A 637 -5.17 3.99 24.95
N PRO A 638 -3.98 3.84 25.57
CA PRO A 638 -3.49 2.52 25.96
C PRO A 638 -4.31 2.01 27.15
N MET A 639 -5.20 1.04 26.93
CA MET A 639 -5.85 0.31 28.02
C MET A 639 -4.88 -0.76 28.55
N ASN A 640 -3.96 -0.34 29.42
CA ASN A 640 -3.45 -1.05 30.60
C ASN A 640 -2.16 -0.36 31.10
N VAL A 641 -2.32 0.71 31.89
CA VAL A 641 -1.30 1.09 32.88
C VAL A 641 -1.96 0.93 34.24
N VAL A 642 -1.45 -0.06 34.99
CA VAL A 642 -1.85 -0.37 36.35
C VAL A 642 -1.82 0.90 37.21
N ALA A 643 -2.91 1.13 37.93
CA ALA A 643 -3.13 2.26 38.81
C ALA A 643 -1.98 2.46 39.83
N THR A 644 -1.25 3.56 39.69
CA THR A 644 -0.58 4.27 40.80
C THR A 644 -0.60 5.77 40.48
N ASN A 645 -1.18 6.58 41.37
CA ASN A 645 -1.54 7.98 41.15
C ASN A 645 -0.37 8.97 40.93
N GLN A 646 0.89 8.52 40.88
CA GLN A 646 2.06 9.34 40.50
C GLN A 646 2.42 9.20 39.00
N ILE A 647 2.10 8.05 38.39
CA ILE A 647 2.47 7.71 37.00
C ILE A 647 1.69 8.56 35.98
N GLY A 648 0.48 9.05 36.30
CA GLY A 648 -0.32 9.87 35.37
C GLY A 648 0.42 11.13 34.87
N SER A 649 1.03 11.88 35.78
CA SER A 649 1.61 13.21 35.49
C SER A 649 2.83 13.19 34.54
N GLU A 650 3.64 12.14 34.61
CA GLU A 650 4.85 12.01 33.79
C GLU A 650 4.51 11.56 32.37
N TRP A 651 3.57 10.64 32.23
CA TRP A 651 3.01 10.26 30.95
C TRP A 651 2.24 11.40 30.29
N ASP A 652 1.53 12.22 31.06
CA ASP A 652 0.91 13.46 30.56
C ASP A 652 1.96 14.44 30.06
N THR A 653 3.08 14.59 30.79
CA THR A 653 4.19 15.43 30.37
C THR A 653 4.84 14.92 29.09
N LEU A 654 5.07 13.60 28.96
CA LEU A 654 5.59 13.00 27.73
C LEU A 654 4.61 13.19 26.57
N ARG A 655 3.29 13.01 26.79
CA ARG A 655 2.26 13.27 25.79
C ARG A 655 2.24 14.73 25.34
N ALA A 656 2.41 15.68 26.26
CA ALA A 656 2.50 17.09 25.93
C ALA A 656 3.76 17.41 25.11
N ILE A 657 4.91 16.81 25.44
CA ILE A 657 6.14 16.93 24.64
C ILE A 657 5.92 16.36 23.24
N ILE A 658 5.34 15.16 23.12
CA ILE A 658 5.02 14.54 21.83
C ILE A 658 4.06 15.43 21.03
N GLY A 659 2.99 15.92 21.67
CA GLY A 659 2.00 16.79 21.04
C GLY A 659 2.60 18.09 20.52
N LYS A 660 3.47 18.74 21.30
CA LYS A 660 4.21 19.93 20.85
C LYS A 660 5.13 19.60 19.67
N ALA A 661 5.87 18.50 19.72
CA ALA A 661 6.74 18.10 18.62
C ALA A 661 5.96 17.81 17.33
N THR A 662 4.75 17.26 17.44
CA THR A 662 3.88 16.90 16.30
C THR A 662 2.78 17.94 15.99
N ALA A 663 2.93 19.19 16.42
CA ALA A 663 1.98 20.25 16.09
C ALA A 663 1.93 20.49 14.57
N ASP A 664 0.77 20.86 14.03
CA ASP A 664 0.61 21.03 12.58
C ASP A 664 1.43 22.20 12.06
N LEU A 665 1.43 23.34 12.76
CA LEU A 665 2.23 24.51 12.43
C LEU A 665 3.67 24.40 12.96
N PRO A 666 4.71 24.65 12.15
CA PRO A 666 6.11 24.57 12.58
C PRO A 666 6.48 25.47 13.75
N GLU A 667 5.87 26.66 13.84
CA GLU A 667 6.07 27.65 14.90
C GLU A 667 5.59 27.18 16.29
N ASP A 668 4.63 26.25 16.33
CA ASP A 668 4.12 25.68 17.57
C ASP A 668 4.99 24.51 18.07
N ARG A 669 5.94 24.05 17.25
CA ARG A 669 6.86 22.96 17.59
C ARG A 669 8.05 23.45 18.43
N PHE A 670 8.88 22.50 18.86
CA PHE A 670 10.20 22.86 19.39
C PHE A 670 11.04 23.50 18.28
N VAL A 671 11.68 24.63 18.60
CA VAL A 671 12.52 25.39 17.67
C VAL A 671 13.76 24.58 17.24
N SER A 672 14.18 23.63 18.08
CA SER A 672 15.31 22.73 17.78
C SER A 672 15.18 21.37 18.48
N ALA A 673 15.91 20.38 17.97
CA ALA A 673 16.06 19.09 18.65
C ALA A 673 16.69 19.25 20.06
N GLN A 674 17.52 20.27 20.26
CA GLN A 674 18.10 20.59 21.58
C GLN A 674 17.02 21.04 22.59
N GLU A 675 16.06 21.87 22.17
CA GLU A 675 14.96 22.29 23.04
C GLU A 675 14.07 21.09 23.43
N MET A 676 13.80 20.19 22.48
CA MET A 676 13.07 18.95 22.73
C MET A 676 13.83 18.03 23.69
N LYS A 677 15.16 17.90 23.53
CA LYS A 677 16.04 17.16 24.46
C LYS A 677 15.91 17.68 25.88
N GLU A 678 15.96 18.99 26.06
CA GLU A 678 15.84 19.62 27.39
C GLU A 678 14.47 19.35 28.03
N ALA A 679 13.39 19.34 27.24
CA ALA A 679 12.07 18.97 27.73
C ALA A 679 12.03 17.50 28.22
N LEU A 680 12.65 16.57 27.48
CA LEU A 680 12.75 15.16 27.87
C LEU A 680 13.64 14.96 29.11
N LEU A 681 14.77 15.66 29.22
CA LEU A 681 15.64 15.61 30.40
C LEU A 681 14.96 16.16 31.66
N ARG A 682 14.13 17.21 31.54
CA ARG A 682 13.33 17.73 32.66
C ARG A 682 12.29 16.73 33.14
N LEU A 683 11.78 15.88 32.26
CA LEU A 683 10.92 14.76 32.63
C LEU A 683 11.71 13.70 33.39
N GLN A 684 12.90 13.32 32.88
CA GLN A 684 13.79 12.34 33.52
C GLN A 684 14.24 12.76 34.93
N ALA A 685 14.39 14.06 35.20
CA ALA A 685 14.79 14.57 36.50
C ALA A 685 13.67 14.58 37.56
N LYS A 686 12.41 14.32 37.15
CA LYS A 686 11.23 14.29 38.03
C LYS A 686 10.78 12.88 38.41
N SER A 687 11.16 11.90 37.59
CA SER A 687 11.00 10.45 37.77
C SER A 687 12.14 9.83 38.57
#